data_AF-A0A803NNK2-F1
#
_entry.id   AF-A0A803NNK2-F1
#
_cell.length_a   1.000
_cell.length_b   1.000
_cell.length_c   1.000
_cell.angle_alpha   90.00
_cell.angle_beta   90.00
_cell.angle_gamma   90.00
#
_symmetry.space_group_name_H-M   'P 1'
#
loop_
_entity.id
_entity.type
_entity.pdbx_description
1 polymer ?
#
loop_
_entity_poly.entity_id
_entity_poly.type
_entity_poly.pdbx_seq_one_letter_code
_entity_poly.pdbx_strand_id
1 'polypeptide(L)'
;MKQSSTSAEAVSSSSSSEPIPSDHSQPATSSSSSEKTPSISAAAEDLAVAARDGGGAQETVSVDLRGEYSAVCRWTVHNFPKIKAKPLHSKYFEVGGYDCRLLVYPKGDSQALPGYISIYLQIMDPRGTSSSKWDCFASYRLAIVNLVDDSKTIHRDSWHRFSSKKKSHGWCDFTPSSTVFDSKLGYLFNSDSVLITADILILNESVNFSRDNNETLSSSASSMKMMSSPVVAGPVSDVVNGKFTWKVHNFSLFKEMIKTQKIMSPVFPAGECNLRISVYQSSVNGVEYLSMCLESKDTEKTVLLSDRSCWCLFRMSVLNQKPGSNHMHRDSYGRFAADNKSGDNTSLGWNDYMKMSDFVGLDSGFLVDDTAVFSTSFHVIKEFSNFSKSGALTGGRSGNGARKSDGHMGKFTWRIENFTRLKDLLKKRKITGLCIKSRRFQIGNRDCRLIVYPRGQSQPPCHLSVFLEVTDSRNTSSDWSCFVSHRLAVVNQRMEDKSVTKESQNRYSKAAKDWGWREFVTLTSLFDQDSGFLVQDTVVFSAEVLILKETSVMQDFTDHDCDSVNGSSQVDGPGKKSSFTWKVENFLAFKEIMETRKIFSKFFQAGGCELRIGVYESFDTICIYLESDQSVGSDPDKNFWVRYRMAVVNQKNPTKTVWKESSICTKTWNNSVLQFMKVSDMLEADAGFLVRDTVVFVCEILDCCPWFEFSDLEVLASEDDQDALTTDPDELVDSEDSEGISGDEEDIFRNLLSRAGFHLTYGENSSQPQVTLREKLLMDAGAIAGFLTGLRVYLDDPAKVKRLLLPTKLSTSNDGKKLTKTDESSTSLMNLLMGVKVLQQAIIDLLLDIM
;
A
#
# COMPACT_ATOMS: atom_id res chain seq x y z
N MET A 1 -25.70 -50.96 6.36
CA MET A 1 -26.67 -51.85 5.70
C MET A 1 -26.08 -52.31 4.37
N LYS A 2 -25.86 -53.63 4.23
CA LYS A 2 -25.64 -54.50 3.04
C LYS A 2 -24.75 -53.97 1.88
N GLN A 3 -23.56 -54.55 1.64
CA GLN A 3 -23.25 -55.72 0.75
C GLN A 3 -23.71 -55.46 -0.70
N SER A 4 -23.01 -55.76 -1.79
CA SER A 4 -21.83 -56.56 -2.22
C SER A 4 -21.71 -56.24 -3.74
N SER A 5 -20.63 -56.40 -4.50
CA SER A 5 -20.01 -57.66 -4.92
C SER A 5 -18.89 -57.40 -5.94
N THR A 6 -17.95 -58.33 -5.94
CA THR A 6 -16.75 -58.60 -6.74
C THR A 6 -16.94 -58.83 -8.25
N SER A 7 -15.86 -58.64 -9.03
CA SER A 7 -15.52 -59.44 -10.22
C SER A 7 -14.01 -59.37 -10.49
N ALA A 8 -13.40 -60.52 -10.76
CA ALA A 8 -11.96 -60.75 -10.81
C ALA A 8 -11.49 -61.15 -12.22
N GLU A 9 -10.17 -60.96 -12.44
CA GLU A 9 -9.21 -61.76 -13.22
C GLU A 9 -9.38 -62.00 -14.75
N ALA A 10 -8.32 -61.65 -15.47
CA ALA A 10 -7.70 -62.55 -16.46
C ALA A 10 -6.20 -62.22 -16.62
N VAL A 11 -5.37 -63.25 -16.45
CA VAL A 11 -3.91 -63.27 -16.64
C VAL A 11 -3.63 -64.03 -17.93
N SER A 12 -2.68 -63.57 -18.75
CA SER A 12 -1.96 -64.43 -19.70
C SER A 12 -0.56 -63.88 -20.01
N SER A 13 0.36 -64.82 -20.16
CA SER A 13 1.82 -64.73 -20.11
C SER A 13 2.46 -65.02 -21.48
N SER A 14 3.80 -64.89 -21.53
CA SER A 14 4.78 -65.34 -22.56
C SER A 14 4.99 -64.42 -23.78
N SER A 15 6.16 -64.23 -24.39
CA SER A 15 7.58 -64.55 -24.09
C SER A 15 8.46 -63.98 -25.23
N SER A 16 9.66 -63.50 -24.89
CA SER A 16 10.95 -63.54 -25.64
C SER A 16 11.05 -63.20 -27.15
N SER A 17 11.94 -62.26 -27.50
CA SER A 17 13.14 -62.52 -28.34
C SER A 17 13.96 -61.24 -28.62
N GLU A 18 15.27 -61.31 -28.36
CA GLU A 18 16.30 -60.41 -28.93
C GLU A 18 16.58 -60.80 -30.40
N PRO A 19 17.33 -59.97 -31.18
CA PRO A 19 18.80 -60.18 -31.25
C PRO A 19 19.66 -58.90 -31.42
N ILE A 20 20.95 -59.05 -31.14
CA ILE A 20 22.08 -58.11 -31.36
C ILE A 20 22.89 -58.55 -32.63
N PRO A 21 24.09 -58.01 -32.93
CA PRO A 21 24.48 -56.88 -33.78
C PRO A 21 25.17 -57.29 -35.11
N SER A 22 25.56 -56.31 -35.94
CA SER A 22 26.74 -56.48 -36.80
C SER A 22 27.48 -55.17 -37.14
N ASP A 23 28.80 -55.33 -37.11
CA ASP A 23 29.93 -54.42 -37.35
C ASP A 23 30.18 -54.20 -38.86
N HIS A 24 30.89 -53.13 -39.24
CA HIS A 24 31.96 -53.11 -40.28
C HIS A 24 32.38 -51.68 -40.75
N SER A 25 33.58 -51.27 -40.30
CA SER A 25 34.76 -50.79 -41.05
C SER A 25 34.66 -49.94 -42.35
N GLN A 26 35.16 -48.68 -42.27
CA GLN A 26 36.27 -48.00 -43.04
C GLN A 26 36.37 -48.08 -44.60
N PRO A 27 37.23 -47.28 -45.31
CA PRO A 27 37.60 -45.84 -45.24
C PRO A 27 37.76 -45.20 -46.66
N ALA A 28 38.48 -44.05 -46.77
CA ALA A 28 39.13 -43.45 -47.96
C ALA A 28 38.29 -42.45 -48.81
N THR A 29 38.76 -41.37 -49.46
CA THR A 29 40.06 -40.67 -49.62
C THR A 29 39.82 -39.36 -50.40
N SER A 30 40.62 -38.32 -50.11
CA SER A 30 41.12 -37.22 -50.97
C SER A 30 40.41 -36.78 -52.27
N SER A 31 40.25 -35.47 -52.46
CA SER A 31 40.88 -34.76 -53.61
C SER A 31 40.79 -33.22 -53.50
N SER A 32 41.91 -32.60 -53.81
CA SER A 32 42.15 -31.17 -54.01
C SER A 32 41.72 -30.71 -55.41
N SER A 33 41.26 -29.46 -55.56
CA SER A 33 41.77 -28.55 -56.61
C SER A 33 41.16 -27.15 -56.52
N SER A 34 42.08 -26.20 -56.65
CA SER A 34 41.97 -24.77 -56.92
C SER A 34 41.30 -24.42 -58.25
N GLU A 35 40.58 -23.28 -58.33
CA GLU A 35 40.94 -22.11 -59.16
C GLU A 35 39.82 -21.04 -59.24
N LYS A 36 40.27 -19.77 -59.10
CA LYS A 36 39.90 -18.53 -59.81
C LYS A 36 38.45 -18.01 -59.86
N THR A 37 38.32 -16.85 -59.23
CA THR A 37 37.39 -15.75 -59.51
C THR A 37 37.51 -15.18 -60.95
N PRO A 38 36.42 -14.56 -61.44
CA PRO A 38 36.52 -13.31 -62.17
C PRO A 38 35.80 -12.16 -61.44
N SER A 39 36.34 -10.98 -61.68
CA SER A 39 36.06 -9.65 -61.15
C SER A 39 34.89 -8.93 -61.82
N ILE A 40 34.60 -7.71 -61.29
CA ILE A 40 33.85 -6.54 -61.81
C ILE A 40 32.49 -6.36 -61.11
N SER A 41 32.06 -5.22 -60.58
CA SER A 41 32.64 -4.00 -59.95
C SER A 41 31.44 -3.07 -59.67
N ALA A 42 31.50 -2.30 -58.56
CA ALA A 42 30.88 -0.98 -58.30
C ALA A 42 30.24 -0.96 -56.89
N ALA A 43 30.39 0.05 -56.05
CA ALA A 43 31.29 1.18 -55.96
C ALA A 43 31.15 1.68 -54.50
N ALA A 44 32.26 1.91 -53.81
CA ALA A 44 32.28 2.61 -52.53
C ALA A 44 33.60 3.38 -52.45
N GLU A 45 33.52 4.70 -52.62
CA GLU A 45 34.55 5.68 -52.25
C GLU A 45 34.60 5.69 -50.71
N ASP A 46 35.64 5.17 -50.05
CA ASP A 46 37.05 5.55 -49.96
C ASP A 46 37.29 6.82 -49.12
N LEU A 47 37.86 6.59 -47.94
CA LEU A 47 38.84 7.47 -47.29
C LEU A 47 39.86 6.57 -46.58
N ALA A 48 40.74 5.95 -47.36
CA ALA A 48 42.01 5.41 -46.90
C ALA A 48 43.04 6.54 -46.75
N VAL A 49 43.79 6.55 -45.64
CA VAL A 49 45.15 7.10 -45.62
C VAL A 49 46.09 6.13 -44.91
N ALA A 50 46.84 5.42 -45.76
CA ALA A 50 48.23 5.00 -45.65
C ALA A 50 48.74 4.33 -44.36
N ALA A 51 49.00 3.03 -44.52
CA ALA A 51 50.11 2.36 -43.87
C ALA A 51 51.44 3.10 -44.18
N ARG A 52 52.16 3.47 -43.13
CA ARG A 52 53.61 3.68 -43.17
C ARG A 52 54.20 2.96 -41.96
N ASP A 53 55.04 1.99 -42.28
CA ASP A 53 55.86 1.22 -41.37
C ASP A 53 56.85 2.15 -40.65
N GLY A 54 57.07 1.94 -39.35
CA GLY A 54 57.97 2.77 -38.54
C GLY A 54 57.78 2.66 -37.03
N GLY A 55 58.39 1.62 -36.43
CA GLY A 55 58.70 1.57 -34.99
C GLY A 55 57.93 0.52 -34.21
N GLY A 56 58.25 -0.76 -34.43
CA GLY A 56 57.69 -1.89 -33.69
C GLY A 56 57.97 -1.79 -32.19
N ALA A 57 56.93 -1.48 -31.42
CA ALA A 57 56.81 -1.96 -30.06
C ALA A 57 56.07 -3.30 -30.12
N GLN A 58 56.74 -4.36 -29.70
CA GLN A 58 56.30 -5.74 -29.81
C GLN A 58 55.08 -5.98 -28.90
N GLU A 59 53.86 -5.67 -29.37
CA GLU A 59 52.63 -5.93 -28.59
C GLU A 59 52.49 -7.42 -28.30
N THR A 60 52.60 -7.79 -27.03
CA THR A 60 52.41 -9.16 -26.56
C THR A 60 51.04 -9.29 -25.92
N VAL A 61 50.09 -9.84 -26.69
CA VAL A 61 48.80 -10.32 -26.20
C VAL A 61 48.91 -11.84 -26.07
N SER A 62 48.72 -12.35 -24.86
CA SER A 62 48.59 -13.79 -24.59
C SER A 62 47.20 -14.05 -24.02
N VAL A 63 46.50 -15.04 -24.56
CA VAL A 63 45.18 -15.46 -24.09
C VAL A 63 45.28 -16.88 -23.57
N ASP A 64 44.95 -17.06 -22.30
CA ASP A 64 44.87 -18.35 -21.65
C ASP A 64 43.40 -18.78 -21.58
N LEU A 65 43.02 -19.78 -22.39
CA LEU A 65 41.66 -20.30 -22.46
C LEU A 65 41.44 -21.34 -21.36
N ARG A 66 40.45 -21.10 -20.50
CA ARG A 66 40.04 -21.99 -19.40
C ARG A 66 38.76 -22.73 -19.79
N GLY A 67 38.83 -23.47 -20.89
CA GLY A 67 37.68 -24.03 -21.59
C GLY A 67 37.11 -23.06 -22.62
N GLU A 68 35.97 -23.42 -23.22
CA GLU A 68 35.40 -22.65 -24.35
C GLU A 68 34.84 -21.28 -23.93
N TYR A 69 34.30 -21.17 -22.72
CA TYR A 69 33.53 -20.00 -22.26
C TYR A 69 34.25 -19.16 -21.19
N SER A 70 35.54 -19.42 -20.94
CA SER A 70 36.34 -18.67 -19.99
C SER A 70 37.73 -18.39 -20.57
N ALA A 71 38.21 -17.17 -20.40
CA ALA A 71 39.53 -16.78 -20.88
C ALA A 71 40.16 -15.73 -19.96
N VAL A 72 41.47 -15.80 -19.81
CA VAL A 72 42.28 -14.72 -19.24
C VAL A 72 43.15 -14.14 -20.33
N CYS A 73 42.79 -12.94 -20.79
CA CYS A 73 43.64 -12.16 -21.68
C CYS A 73 44.66 -11.38 -20.85
N ARG A 74 45.93 -11.42 -21.27
CA ARG A 74 47.01 -10.59 -20.73
C ARG A 74 47.59 -9.79 -21.88
N TRP A 75 47.57 -8.48 -21.75
CA TRP A 75 48.02 -7.54 -22.75
C TRP A 75 49.08 -6.63 -22.15
N THR A 76 50.31 -6.79 -22.63
CA THR A 76 51.39 -5.86 -22.31
C THR A 76 51.33 -4.68 -23.26
N VAL A 77 51.23 -3.49 -22.70
CA VAL A 77 51.32 -2.23 -23.46
C VAL A 77 52.63 -1.56 -23.15
N HIS A 78 53.49 -1.46 -24.16
CA HIS A 78 54.79 -0.81 -24.07
C HIS A 78 54.70 0.71 -24.21
N ASN A 79 55.70 1.45 -23.70
CA ASN A 79 55.76 2.91 -23.76
C ASN A 79 54.53 3.63 -23.17
N PHE A 80 53.76 2.98 -22.28
CA PHE A 80 52.43 3.40 -21.84
C PHE A 80 52.34 4.85 -21.34
N PRO A 81 53.26 5.37 -20.50
CA PRO A 81 53.20 6.76 -20.03
C PRO A 81 53.38 7.81 -21.16
N LYS A 82 54.08 7.43 -22.23
CA LYS A 82 54.44 8.29 -23.38
C LYS A 82 53.38 8.29 -24.48
N ILE A 83 52.35 7.43 -24.38
CA ILE A 83 51.28 7.34 -25.38
C ILE A 83 50.41 8.59 -25.34
N LYS A 84 50.18 9.19 -26.52
CA LYS A 84 49.28 10.35 -26.71
C LYS A 84 47.82 9.96 -26.44
N ALA A 85 46.89 10.91 -26.48
CA ALA A 85 45.46 10.69 -26.15
C ALA A 85 44.66 9.75 -27.09
N LYS A 86 45.30 8.88 -27.89
CA LYS A 86 44.60 7.94 -28.77
C LYS A 86 44.18 6.68 -28.00
N PRO A 87 43.00 6.10 -28.30
CA PRO A 87 42.62 4.79 -27.78
C PRO A 87 43.54 3.70 -28.30
N LEU A 88 43.91 2.79 -27.41
CA LEU A 88 44.60 1.56 -27.73
C LEU A 88 43.60 0.41 -27.74
N HIS A 89 43.81 -0.55 -28.62
CA HIS A 89 42.99 -1.74 -28.72
C HIS A 89 43.88 -2.98 -28.74
N SER A 90 43.53 -3.99 -27.96
CA SER A 90 44.16 -5.29 -28.14
C SER A 90 43.72 -5.92 -29.47
N LYS A 91 44.45 -6.94 -29.92
CA LYS A 91 43.93 -7.85 -30.94
C LYS A 91 42.64 -8.50 -30.44
N TYR A 92 41.76 -8.86 -31.38
CA TYR A 92 40.59 -9.67 -31.08
C TYR A 92 41.03 -11.09 -30.71
N PHE A 93 40.27 -11.70 -29.80
CA PHE A 93 40.40 -13.09 -29.40
C PHE A 93 39.01 -13.64 -29.10
N GLU A 94 38.80 -14.93 -29.36
CA GLU A 94 37.50 -15.56 -29.21
C GLU A 94 37.29 -16.11 -27.80
N VAL A 95 36.10 -15.87 -27.22
CA VAL A 95 35.63 -16.50 -25.98
C VAL A 95 34.17 -16.88 -26.16
N GLY A 96 33.82 -18.16 -26.02
CA GLY A 96 32.45 -18.66 -26.15
C GLY A 96 31.81 -18.37 -27.51
N GLY A 97 32.61 -18.34 -28.58
CA GLY A 97 32.17 -17.96 -29.92
C GLY A 97 31.91 -16.46 -30.12
N TYR A 98 32.41 -15.59 -29.23
CA TYR A 98 32.35 -14.13 -29.35
C TYR A 98 33.74 -13.49 -29.47
N ASP A 99 33.86 -12.48 -30.32
CA ASP A 99 35.08 -11.70 -30.51
C ASP A 99 35.22 -10.68 -29.40
N CYS A 100 36.19 -10.89 -28.51
CA CYS A 100 36.51 -10.04 -27.38
C CYS A 100 37.77 -9.22 -27.66
N ARG A 101 37.82 -7.98 -27.14
CA ARG A 101 39.06 -7.19 -27.07
C ARG A 101 39.02 -6.18 -25.93
N LEU A 102 40.21 -5.74 -25.51
CA LEU A 102 40.38 -4.66 -24.55
C LEU A 102 40.53 -3.31 -25.28
N LEU A 103 39.93 -2.27 -24.71
CA LEU A 103 40.13 -0.87 -25.12
C LEU A 103 40.70 -0.10 -23.94
N VAL A 104 41.80 0.61 -24.15
CA VAL A 104 42.48 1.37 -23.10
C VAL A 104 42.75 2.80 -23.57
N TYR A 105 42.45 3.75 -22.70
CA TYR A 105 42.71 5.18 -22.91
C TYR A 105 43.71 5.64 -21.84
N PRO A 106 45.02 5.71 -22.17
CA PRO A 106 46.06 6.05 -21.18
C PRO A 106 45.91 7.43 -20.52
N LYS A 107 45.16 8.34 -21.16
CA LYS A 107 44.86 9.70 -20.67
C LYS A 107 43.37 9.90 -20.35
N GLY A 108 42.60 8.82 -20.30
CA GLY A 108 41.17 8.86 -20.13
C GLY A 108 40.43 9.09 -21.45
N ASP A 109 39.17 8.67 -21.52
CA ASP A 109 38.26 9.03 -22.60
C ASP A 109 37.56 10.38 -22.35
N SER A 110 36.58 10.74 -23.19
CA SER A 110 35.86 12.01 -23.08
C SER A 110 34.99 12.14 -21.83
N GLN A 111 34.72 11.05 -21.11
CA GLN A 111 33.93 11.04 -19.88
C GLN A 111 34.81 10.95 -18.63
N ALA A 112 36.13 10.74 -18.79
CA ALA A 112 37.06 10.61 -17.69
C ALA A 112 37.41 11.96 -17.07
N LEU A 113 37.64 11.96 -15.75
CA LEU A 113 38.25 13.11 -15.08
C LEU A 113 39.72 13.26 -15.52
N PRO A 114 40.26 14.49 -15.55
CA PRO A 114 41.67 14.71 -15.90
C PRO A 114 42.60 13.85 -15.04
N GLY A 115 43.52 13.14 -15.70
CA GLY A 115 44.52 12.32 -15.03
C GLY A 115 44.08 10.89 -14.71
N TYR A 116 42.94 10.40 -15.21
CA TYR A 116 42.54 9.00 -15.11
C TYR A 116 42.89 8.19 -16.36
N ILE A 117 43.01 6.87 -16.20
CA ILE A 117 43.07 5.87 -17.26
C ILE A 117 41.69 5.25 -17.41
N SER A 118 41.21 5.05 -18.64
CA SER A 118 39.97 4.30 -18.91
C SER A 118 40.26 2.92 -19.47
N ILE A 119 39.50 1.90 -19.04
CA ILE A 119 39.61 0.53 -19.54
C ILE A 119 38.21 -0.05 -19.78
N TYR A 120 38.03 -0.67 -20.95
CA TYR A 120 36.79 -1.30 -21.37
C TYR A 120 37.02 -2.69 -21.95
N LEU A 121 36.03 -3.57 -21.74
CA LEU A 121 35.86 -4.77 -22.54
C LEU A 121 34.91 -4.45 -23.70
N GLN A 122 35.27 -4.90 -24.90
CA GLN A 122 34.40 -4.89 -26.06
C GLN A 122 34.16 -6.32 -26.54
N ILE A 123 32.89 -6.64 -26.80
CA ILE A 123 32.46 -7.94 -27.32
C ILE A 123 31.66 -7.72 -28.61
N MET A 124 31.89 -8.56 -29.60
CA MET A 124 31.25 -8.57 -30.91
C MET A 124 30.83 -9.99 -31.30
N ASP A 125 29.81 -10.12 -32.16
CA ASP A 125 29.48 -11.41 -32.78
C ASP A 125 30.42 -11.63 -33.99
N PRO A 126 31.35 -12.60 -33.95
CA PRO A 126 32.34 -12.85 -35.00
C PRO A 126 31.70 -13.35 -36.28
N ARG A 127 30.50 -13.94 -36.18
CA ARG A 127 29.83 -14.60 -37.30
C ARG A 127 29.33 -13.64 -38.37
N GLY A 128 29.40 -12.33 -38.14
CA GLY A 128 29.02 -11.30 -39.11
C GLY A 128 27.60 -11.48 -39.65
N THR A 129 26.76 -12.26 -38.96
CA THR A 129 25.41 -12.54 -39.43
C THR A 129 24.68 -11.21 -39.49
N SER A 130 24.08 -10.88 -40.64
CA SER A 130 23.32 -9.65 -40.87
C SER A 130 22.12 -9.48 -39.91
N SER A 131 21.96 -10.39 -38.95
CA SER A 131 21.11 -10.29 -37.78
C SER A 131 21.60 -9.16 -36.87
N SER A 132 20.86 -8.05 -36.86
CA SER A 132 21.06 -6.94 -35.93
C SER A 132 20.79 -7.27 -34.44
N LYS A 133 20.59 -8.55 -34.08
CA LYS A 133 19.96 -9.00 -32.83
C LYS A 133 20.76 -10.09 -32.08
N TRP A 134 22.07 -9.93 -31.95
CA TRP A 134 22.85 -10.74 -31.01
C TRP A 134 22.90 -10.06 -29.63
N ASP A 135 22.93 -10.88 -28.58
CA ASP A 135 23.30 -10.47 -27.24
C ASP A 135 23.95 -11.63 -26.47
N CYS A 136 24.83 -11.31 -25.53
CA CYS A 136 25.47 -12.31 -24.66
C CYS A 136 25.72 -11.74 -23.26
N PHE A 137 25.54 -12.57 -22.24
CA PHE A 137 25.88 -12.20 -20.88
C PHE A 137 27.33 -12.57 -20.59
N ALA A 138 28.10 -11.61 -20.09
CA ALA A 138 29.48 -11.81 -19.68
C ALA A 138 29.70 -11.31 -18.26
N SER A 139 30.47 -12.06 -17.47
CA SER A 139 31.10 -11.58 -16.24
C SER A 139 32.58 -11.40 -16.53
N TYR A 140 33.17 -10.30 -16.06
CA TYR A 140 34.58 -10.05 -16.32
C TYR A 140 35.24 -9.18 -15.26
N ARG A 141 36.55 -9.35 -15.10
CA ARG A 141 37.42 -8.55 -14.25
C ARG A 141 38.50 -7.91 -15.10
N LEU A 142 38.54 -6.58 -15.11
CA LEU A 142 39.62 -5.84 -15.76
C LEU A 142 40.65 -5.44 -14.70
N ALA A 143 41.93 -5.55 -15.00
CA ALA A 143 42.98 -5.20 -14.06
C ALA A 143 44.20 -4.54 -14.70
N ILE A 144 44.86 -3.67 -13.93
CA ILE A 144 46.26 -3.28 -14.12
C ILE A 144 47.08 -4.02 -13.07
N VAL A 145 47.91 -4.95 -13.53
CA VAL A 145 48.65 -5.86 -12.66
C VAL A 145 49.80 -5.13 -11.99
N ASN A 146 49.92 -5.35 -10.68
CA ASN A 146 51.13 -5.00 -9.96
C ASN A 146 52.11 -6.18 -10.04
N LEU A 147 53.27 -5.95 -10.66
CA LEU A 147 54.23 -7.03 -10.94
C LEU A 147 55.17 -7.34 -9.77
N VAL A 148 55.16 -6.48 -8.73
CA VAL A 148 55.94 -6.68 -7.51
C VAL A 148 55.11 -7.36 -6.43
N ASP A 149 53.83 -7.00 -6.33
CA ASP A 149 52.94 -7.46 -5.27
C ASP A 149 51.51 -7.59 -5.82
N ASP A 150 51.11 -8.82 -6.17
CA ASP A 150 49.81 -9.10 -6.80
C ASP A 150 48.62 -8.67 -5.92
N SER A 151 48.79 -8.59 -4.59
CA SER A 151 47.73 -8.09 -3.69
C SER A 151 47.40 -6.61 -3.93
N LYS A 152 48.30 -5.86 -4.57
CA LYS A 152 48.12 -4.46 -4.97
C LYS A 152 47.61 -4.29 -6.40
N THR A 153 47.33 -5.38 -7.12
CA THR A 153 46.75 -5.33 -8.48
C THR A 153 45.44 -4.55 -8.45
N ILE A 154 45.36 -3.49 -9.26
CA ILE A 154 44.16 -2.64 -9.34
C ILE A 154 43.20 -3.35 -10.28
N HIS A 155 42.06 -3.80 -9.76
CA HIS A 155 41.05 -4.49 -10.56
C HIS A 155 39.65 -3.97 -10.27
N ARG A 156 38.76 -4.14 -11.24
CA ARG A 156 37.32 -3.95 -11.08
C ARG A 156 36.58 -5.08 -11.77
N ASP A 157 35.60 -5.62 -11.06
CA ASP A 157 34.70 -6.67 -11.54
C ASP A 157 33.39 -6.06 -12.03
N SER A 158 32.86 -6.60 -13.12
CA SER A 158 31.56 -6.22 -13.64
C SER A 158 30.94 -7.38 -14.40
N TRP A 159 29.64 -7.30 -14.60
CA TRP A 159 28.92 -8.15 -15.52
C TRP A 159 28.08 -7.28 -16.46
N HIS A 160 27.85 -7.75 -17.67
CA HIS A 160 27.07 -7.02 -18.65
C HIS A 160 26.44 -7.96 -19.68
N ARG A 161 25.25 -7.61 -20.17
CA ARG A 161 24.68 -8.23 -21.36
C ARG A 161 25.00 -7.38 -22.58
N PHE A 162 26.06 -7.74 -23.28
CA PHE A 162 26.53 -7.09 -24.50
C PHE A 162 25.54 -7.35 -25.63
N SER A 163 25.44 -6.41 -26.56
CA SER A 163 24.55 -6.50 -27.73
C SER A 163 25.04 -5.63 -28.88
N SER A 164 24.38 -5.73 -30.03
CA SER A 164 24.62 -4.84 -31.17
C SER A 164 24.52 -3.35 -30.81
N LYS A 165 23.62 -2.97 -29.89
CA LYS A 165 23.44 -1.59 -29.41
C LYS A 165 24.47 -1.17 -28.35
N LYS A 166 24.96 -2.12 -27.55
CA LYS A 166 25.92 -1.88 -26.45
C LYS A 166 27.03 -2.91 -26.49
N LYS A 167 28.06 -2.60 -27.28
CA LYS A 167 29.21 -3.47 -27.58
C LYS A 167 30.35 -3.35 -26.58
N SER A 168 30.38 -2.29 -25.78
CA SER A 168 31.47 -1.99 -24.84
C SER A 168 30.94 -1.65 -23.45
N HIS A 169 31.64 -2.13 -22.42
CA HIS A 169 31.34 -1.88 -21.02
C HIS A 169 32.65 -1.84 -20.21
N GLY A 170 32.72 -0.96 -19.20
CA GLY A 170 33.95 -0.67 -18.47
C GLY A 170 33.87 0.68 -17.76
N TRP A 171 35.02 1.27 -17.48
CA TRP A 171 35.13 2.46 -16.65
C TRP A 171 35.93 3.56 -17.35
N CYS A 172 35.35 4.75 -17.47
CA CYS A 172 36.06 5.94 -17.90
C CYS A 172 37.11 6.37 -16.86
N ASP A 173 36.85 6.10 -15.58
CA ASP A 173 37.64 6.49 -14.43
C ASP A 173 38.28 5.29 -13.71
N PHE A 174 38.84 4.34 -14.48
CA PHE A 174 39.32 3.06 -13.95
C PHE A 174 40.34 3.24 -12.82
N THR A 175 41.37 4.05 -13.04
CA THR A 175 42.38 4.37 -12.02
C THR A 175 43.13 5.68 -12.31
N PRO A 176 43.65 6.41 -11.30
CA PRO A 176 44.53 7.54 -11.51
C PRO A 176 45.83 7.14 -12.22
N SER A 177 46.17 7.91 -13.25
CA SER A 177 47.42 7.74 -14.01
C SER A 177 48.66 7.96 -13.15
N SER A 178 48.60 8.85 -12.15
CA SER A 178 49.70 9.10 -11.20
C SER A 178 50.09 7.84 -10.42
N THR A 179 49.11 7.00 -10.06
CA THR A 179 49.35 5.73 -9.34
C THR A 179 50.05 4.73 -10.25
N VAL A 180 49.58 4.60 -11.49
CA VAL A 180 50.15 3.64 -12.44
C VAL A 180 51.54 4.08 -12.90
N PHE A 181 51.79 5.39 -13.04
CA PHE A 181 53.06 5.92 -13.55
C PHE A 181 54.15 6.07 -12.49
N ASP A 182 53.83 5.91 -11.20
CA ASP A 182 54.86 5.90 -10.16
C ASP A 182 55.66 4.60 -10.22
N SER A 183 56.90 4.71 -10.69
CA SER A 183 57.87 3.61 -10.77
C SER A 183 58.09 2.88 -9.44
N LYS A 184 57.80 3.49 -8.30
CA LYS A 184 57.96 2.88 -6.97
C LYS A 184 56.79 1.98 -6.58
N LEU A 185 55.66 2.09 -7.27
CA LEU A 185 54.43 1.37 -6.90
C LEU A 185 54.27 0.02 -7.61
N GLY A 186 55.14 -0.33 -8.56
CA GLY A 186 55.22 -1.70 -9.12
C GLY A 186 54.27 -2.02 -10.28
N TYR A 187 53.54 -1.03 -10.81
CA TYR A 187 52.66 -1.20 -11.98
C TYR A 187 53.36 -1.09 -13.33
N LEU A 188 54.54 -0.45 -13.36
CA LEU A 188 55.40 -0.35 -14.54
C LEU A 188 56.51 -1.39 -14.46
N PHE A 189 56.74 -2.11 -15.56
CA PHE A 189 57.94 -2.93 -15.75
C PHE A 189 58.72 -2.50 -16.98
N ASN A 190 60.02 -2.80 -17.01
CA ASN A 190 60.96 -2.30 -18.02
C ASN A 190 60.89 -0.76 -18.18
N SER A 191 60.59 -0.05 -17.08
CA SER A 191 60.43 1.41 -16.95
C SER A 191 59.24 2.08 -17.66
N ASP A 192 58.58 1.43 -18.63
CA ASP A 192 57.50 2.08 -19.38
C ASP A 192 56.37 1.16 -19.86
N SER A 193 56.36 -0.10 -19.44
CA SER A 193 55.36 -1.09 -19.89
C SER A 193 54.36 -1.41 -18.78
N VAL A 194 53.08 -1.55 -19.12
CA VAL A 194 52.01 -1.91 -18.20
C VAL A 194 51.39 -3.24 -18.62
N LEU A 195 51.14 -4.13 -17.66
CA LEU A 195 50.41 -5.37 -17.90
C LEU A 195 48.93 -5.18 -17.53
N ILE A 196 48.07 -5.32 -18.53
CA ILE A 196 46.61 -5.23 -18.39
C ILE A 196 46.03 -6.62 -18.57
N THR A 197 45.12 -7.03 -17.69
CA THR A 197 44.46 -8.33 -17.81
C THR A 197 42.95 -8.20 -17.85
N ALA A 198 42.31 -9.16 -18.52
CA ALA A 198 40.87 -9.35 -18.52
C ALA A 198 40.56 -10.82 -18.27
N ASP A 199 39.96 -11.11 -17.12
CA ASP A 199 39.37 -12.40 -16.79
C ASP A 199 37.91 -12.36 -17.28
N ILE A 200 37.52 -13.23 -18.20
CA ILE A 200 36.24 -13.15 -18.91
C ILE A 200 35.54 -14.50 -18.82
N LEU A 201 34.26 -14.47 -18.43
CA LEU A 201 33.33 -15.59 -18.42
C LEU A 201 32.14 -15.25 -19.30
N ILE A 202 31.82 -16.10 -20.27
CA ILE A 202 30.65 -15.96 -21.15
C ILE A 202 29.59 -16.98 -20.75
N LEU A 203 28.34 -16.53 -20.62
CA LEU A 203 27.23 -17.41 -20.31
C LEU A 203 26.84 -18.20 -21.56
N ASN A 204 26.97 -19.52 -21.49
CA ASN A 204 26.44 -20.42 -22.52
C ASN A 204 24.97 -20.67 -22.20
N GLU A 205 24.08 -20.14 -23.04
CA GLU A 205 22.65 -20.19 -22.80
C GLU A 205 21.85 -20.48 -24.06
N SER A 206 20.68 -21.08 -23.88
CA SER A 206 19.66 -21.17 -24.92
C SER A 206 18.31 -20.72 -24.36
N VAL A 207 17.48 -20.15 -25.24
CA VAL A 207 16.14 -19.72 -24.89
C VAL A 207 15.12 -20.31 -25.83
N ASN A 208 13.93 -20.60 -25.29
CA ASN A 208 12.77 -20.97 -26.07
C ASN A 208 11.56 -20.15 -25.60
N PHE A 209 10.84 -19.54 -26.53
CA PHE A 209 9.66 -18.74 -26.22
C PHE A 209 8.47 -19.23 -27.03
N SER A 210 7.47 -19.78 -26.34
CA SER A 210 6.20 -20.18 -26.94
C SER A 210 5.11 -19.16 -26.61
N ARG A 211 4.31 -18.79 -27.60
CA ARG A 211 3.15 -17.89 -27.45
C ARG A 211 1.88 -18.73 -27.57
N ASP A 212 0.97 -18.58 -26.62
CA ASP A 212 -0.33 -19.24 -26.67
C ASP A 212 -1.32 -18.32 -27.42
N ASN A 213 -1.24 -18.30 -28.76
CA ASN A 213 -2.22 -17.62 -29.60
C ASN A 213 -3.48 -18.47 -29.73
N ASN A 214 -4.36 -18.42 -28.72
CA ASN A 214 -5.75 -18.83 -28.88
C ASN A 214 -6.60 -17.59 -29.20
N GLU A 215 -6.59 -17.17 -30.46
CA GLU A 215 -7.74 -16.50 -31.06
C GLU A 215 -8.53 -17.57 -31.80
N THR A 216 -9.70 -17.93 -31.28
CA THR A 216 -10.68 -18.76 -31.98
C THR A 216 -11.19 -18.02 -33.21
N LEU A 217 -10.65 -18.34 -34.38
CA LEU A 217 -11.33 -18.19 -35.67
C LEU A 217 -11.16 -19.47 -36.49
N SER A 218 -12.29 -19.91 -37.01
CA SER A 218 -12.61 -21.11 -37.78
C SER A 218 -11.64 -21.46 -38.93
N SER A 219 -11.30 -22.75 -38.99
CA SER A 219 -11.07 -23.57 -40.20
C SER A 219 -10.27 -22.99 -41.36
N SER A 220 -9.02 -23.42 -41.52
CA SER A 220 -8.55 -24.28 -42.64
C SER A 220 -7.03 -24.41 -42.62
N ALA A 221 -6.56 -25.62 -42.94
CA ALA A 221 -5.22 -26.12 -42.69
C ALA A 221 -4.10 -25.48 -43.53
N SER A 222 -2.88 -25.45 -42.99
CA SER A 222 -1.71 -26.05 -43.67
C SER A 222 -0.49 -26.10 -42.74
N SER A 223 0.17 -27.26 -42.75
CA SER A 223 1.45 -27.51 -42.12
C SER A 223 2.56 -26.69 -42.78
N MET A 224 3.27 -25.87 -42.02
CA MET A 224 4.64 -25.47 -42.34
C MET A 224 5.51 -25.50 -41.08
N LYS A 225 6.46 -26.43 -41.05
CA LYS A 225 7.74 -26.25 -40.36
C LYS A 225 8.44 -25.07 -41.04
N MET A 226 8.89 -24.05 -40.30
CA MET A 226 10.15 -23.35 -40.57
C MET A 226 10.55 -22.42 -39.42
N MET A 227 11.82 -22.58 -39.04
CA MET A 227 12.88 -21.58 -38.80
C MET A 227 12.56 -20.24 -38.15
N SER A 228 13.41 -19.95 -37.16
CA SER A 228 13.73 -18.66 -36.59
C SER A 228 13.82 -17.52 -37.62
N SER A 229 12.87 -16.60 -37.59
CA SER A 229 13.01 -15.24 -38.13
C SER A 229 12.00 -14.28 -37.48
N PRO A 230 12.37 -13.03 -37.12
CA PRO A 230 11.48 -12.09 -36.46
C PRO A 230 10.81 -11.09 -37.43
N VAL A 231 9.54 -10.81 -37.12
CA VAL A 231 8.61 -9.91 -37.80
C VAL A 231 9.13 -8.47 -37.91
N VAL A 232 8.84 -7.84 -39.06
CA VAL A 232 9.07 -6.43 -39.44
C VAL A 232 8.28 -5.48 -38.51
N ALA A 233 8.85 -4.30 -38.27
CA ALA A 233 8.28 -3.23 -37.46
C ALA A 233 6.83 -2.88 -37.82
N GLY A 234 5.92 -3.24 -36.91
CA GLY A 234 4.54 -2.76 -36.74
C GLY A 234 4.26 -2.71 -35.23
N PRO A 235 3.18 -2.06 -34.76
CA PRO A 235 2.91 -1.94 -33.32
C PRO A 235 2.92 -3.33 -32.69
N VAL A 236 3.77 -3.50 -31.69
CA VAL A 236 4.08 -4.80 -31.06
C VAL A 236 2.76 -5.44 -30.66
N SER A 237 2.39 -6.57 -31.30
CA SER A 237 1.27 -7.38 -30.85
C SER A 237 1.52 -7.75 -29.39
N ASP A 238 0.66 -7.28 -28.49
CA ASP A 238 0.77 -7.52 -27.05
C ASP A 238 0.73 -9.01 -26.78
N VAL A 239 1.89 -9.59 -26.40
CA VAL A 239 1.94 -11.01 -26.04
C VAL A 239 1.25 -11.17 -24.69
N VAL A 240 -0.03 -11.51 -24.71
CA VAL A 240 -0.84 -11.66 -23.50
C VAL A 240 -0.48 -12.94 -22.75
N ASN A 241 -0.04 -13.99 -23.46
CA ASN A 241 0.28 -15.29 -22.87
C ASN A 241 1.53 -15.87 -23.50
N GLY A 242 2.36 -16.49 -22.67
CA GLY A 242 3.49 -17.24 -23.18
C GLY A 242 4.24 -18.01 -22.11
N LYS A 243 5.16 -18.86 -22.57
CA LYS A 243 6.14 -19.54 -21.75
C LYS A 243 7.52 -19.27 -22.29
N PHE A 244 8.35 -18.63 -21.48
CA PHE A 244 9.76 -18.42 -21.72
C PHE A 244 10.56 -19.46 -20.94
N THR A 245 11.45 -20.17 -21.62
CA THR A 245 12.36 -21.16 -21.02
C THR A 245 13.79 -20.71 -21.30
N TRP A 246 14.62 -20.68 -20.26
CA TRP A 246 16.01 -20.29 -20.29
C TRP A 246 16.86 -21.43 -19.74
N LYS A 247 17.76 -21.94 -20.57
CA LYS A 247 18.75 -22.94 -20.18
C LYS A 247 20.10 -22.27 -20.06
N VAL A 248 20.78 -22.53 -18.95
CA VAL A 248 22.17 -22.15 -18.70
C VAL A 248 22.98 -23.42 -18.73
N HIS A 249 23.87 -23.61 -19.71
CA HIS A 249 24.61 -24.86 -19.93
C HIS A 249 25.96 -24.92 -19.18
N ASN A 250 26.42 -23.80 -18.63
CA ASN A 250 27.70 -23.68 -17.94
C ASN A 250 27.55 -23.01 -16.56
N PHE A 251 26.56 -23.46 -15.78
CA PHE A 251 26.16 -22.81 -14.53
C PHE A 251 27.30 -22.71 -13.51
N SER A 252 28.19 -23.71 -13.46
CA SER A 252 29.31 -23.78 -12.53
C SER A 252 30.29 -22.62 -12.68
N LEU A 253 30.47 -22.08 -13.89
CA LEU A 253 31.30 -20.89 -14.12
C LEU A 253 30.75 -19.66 -13.39
N PHE A 254 29.43 -19.61 -13.16
CA PHE A 254 28.75 -18.47 -12.54
C PHE A 254 28.39 -18.71 -11.07
N LYS A 255 28.71 -19.89 -10.51
CA LYS A 255 28.34 -20.28 -9.14
C LYS A 255 28.87 -19.31 -8.07
N GLU A 256 30.11 -18.86 -8.20
CA GLU A 256 30.67 -17.86 -7.27
C GLU A 256 30.10 -16.47 -7.51
N MET A 257 29.84 -16.12 -8.78
CA MET A 257 29.26 -14.82 -9.13
C MET A 257 27.86 -14.66 -8.54
N ILE A 258 27.01 -15.70 -8.58
CA ILE A 258 25.63 -15.60 -8.10
C ILE A 258 25.51 -15.35 -6.59
N LYS A 259 26.58 -15.58 -5.80
CA LYS A 259 26.62 -15.25 -4.37
C LYS A 259 26.60 -13.75 -4.10
N THR A 260 27.07 -12.95 -5.06
CA THR A 260 27.22 -11.50 -4.91
C THR A 260 26.46 -10.70 -5.97
N GLN A 261 26.15 -11.32 -7.12
CA GLN A 261 25.55 -10.68 -8.29
C GLN A 261 24.44 -11.53 -8.90
N LYS A 262 23.71 -10.98 -9.88
CA LYS A 262 22.66 -11.69 -10.60
C LYS A 262 23.14 -12.13 -11.98
N ILE A 263 22.79 -13.34 -12.39
CA ILE A 263 22.76 -13.71 -13.81
C ILE A 263 21.35 -13.48 -14.36
N MET A 264 21.28 -13.07 -15.63
CA MET A 264 20.04 -12.54 -16.21
C MET A 264 19.81 -13.13 -17.60
N SER A 265 18.60 -13.62 -17.87
CA SER A 265 18.21 -14.07 -19.21
C SER A 265 18.16 -12.91 -20.21
N PRO A 266 18.08 -13.22 -21.53
CA PRO A 266 17.59 -12.28 -22.52
C PRO A 266 16.17 -11.78 -22.16
N VAL A 267 15.80 -10.64 -22.73
CA VAL A 267 14.46 -10.06 -22.57
C VAL A 267 13.45 -10.76 -23.47
N PHE A 268 12.21 -10.90 -22.99
CA PHE A 268 11.07 -11.39 -23.76
C PHE A 268 9.85 -10.49 -23.54
N PRO A 269 9.00 -10.32 -24.56
CA PRO A 269 7.81 -9.45 -24.46
C PRO A 269 6.71 -10.10 -23.64
N ALA A 270 6.03 -9.29 -22.81
CA ALA A 270 4.82 -9.65 -22.09
C ALA A 270 3.92 -8.40 -21.98
N GLY A 271 2.85 -8.35 -22.77
CA GLY A 271 2.03 -7.15 -22.94
C GLY A 271 2.89 -5.95 -23.38
N GLU A 272 2.69 -4.81 -22.72
CA GLU A 272 3.46 -3.58 -22.96
C GLU A 272 4.89 -3.60 -22.37
N CYS A 273 5.25 -4.62 -21.60
CA CYS A 273 6.54 -4.71 -20.92
C CYS A 273 7.50 -5.70 -21.61
N ASN A 274 8.79 -5.47 -21.43
CA ASN A 274 9.83 -6.46 -21.72
C ASN A 274 10.35 -7.02 -20.40
N LEU A 275 10.18 -8.32 -20.20
CA LEU A 275 10.54 -9.01 -18.96
C LEU A 275 11.79 -9.87 -19.14
N ARG A 276 12.46 -10.22 -18.05
CA ARG A 276 13.60 -11.16 -18.00
C ARG A 276 13.65 -11.90 -16.68
N ILE A 277 14.24 -13.09 -16.67
CA ILE A 277 14.48 -13.88 -15.45
C ILE A 277 15.82 -13.47 -14.85
N SER A 278 15.84 -13.16 -13.55
CA SER A 278 17.06 -13.01 -12.74
C SER A 278 17.24 -14.22 -11.83
N VAL A 279 18.47 -14.70 -11.71
CA VAL A 279 18.85 -15.76 -10.76
C VAL A 279 20.07 -15.31 -9.96
N TYR A 280 20.03 -15.51 -8.65
CA TYR A 280 21.13 -15.21 -7.72
C TYR A 280 21.00 -16.08 -6.46
N GLN A 281 22.02 -16.07 -5.61
CA GLN A 281 22.00 -16.72 -4.31
C GLN A 281 21.78 -15.68 -3.20
N SER A 282 20.96 -16.03 -2.22
CA SER A 282 20.63 -15.21 -1.06
C SER A 282 20.81 -16.04 0.23
N SER A 283 20.91 -15.36 1.37
CA SER A 283 20.86 -15.99 2.69
C SER A 283 19.66 -15.48 3.46
N VAL A 284 18.78 -16.39 3.89
CA VAL A 284 17.60 -16.08 4.69
C VAL A 284 17.68 -16.95 5.95
N ASN A 285 17.78 -16.30 7.12
CA ASN A 285 17.94 -16.97 8.42
C ASN A 285 19.11 -17.98 8.45
N GLY A 286 20.24 -17.64 7.81
CA GLY A 286 21.44 -18.49 7.77
C GLY A 286 21.37 -19.67 6.78
N VAL A 287 20.28 -19.81 6.01
CA VAL A 287 20.14 -20.83 4.97
C VAL A 287 20.33 -20.19 3.60
N GLU A 288 21.16 -20.81 2.76
CA GLU A 288 21.39 -20.35 1.39
C GLU A 288 20.26 -20.81 0.45
N TYR A 289 19.73 -19.87 -0.32
CA TYR A 289 18.69 -20.12 -1.31
C TYR A 289 19.13 -19.67 -2.69
N LEU A 290 18.78 -20.47 -3.70
CA LEU A 290 18.58 -19.96 -5.04
C LEU A 290 17.39 -19.01 -5.00
N SER A 291 17.58 -17.79 -5.47
CA SER A 291 16.58 -16.74 -5.59
C SER A 291 16.24 -16.48 -7.05
N MET A 292 14.97 -16.18 -7.31
CA MET A 292 14.46 -15.95 -8.66
C MET A 292 13.54 -14.73 -8.68
N CYS A 293 13.74 -13.87 -9.67
CA CYS A 293 12.81 -12.75 -9.92
C CYS A 293 12.51 -12.62 -11.41
N LEU A 294 11.32 -12.12 -11.69
CA LEU A 294 10.93 -11.61 -12.99
C LEU A 294 11.10 -10.09 -12.95
N GLU A 295 11.91 -9.55 -13.86
CA GLU A 295 12.26 -8.14 -13.88
C GLU A 295 11.78 -7.49 -15.17
N SER A 296 11.20 -6.30 -15.07
CA SER A 296 10.96 -5.41 -16.19
C SER A 296 12.27 -4.73 -16.59
N LYS A 297 12.57 -4.71 -17.89
CA LYS A 297 13.73 -4.01 -18.45
C LYS A 297 13.29 -3.10 -19.58
N ASP A 298 13.62 -1.82 -19.45
CA ASP A 298 13.47 -0.88 -20.54
C ASP A 298 14.50 -1.17 -21.64
N THR A 299 14.02 -1.37 -22.86
CA THR A 299 14.81 -1.71 -24.05
C THR A 299 14.89 -0.55 -25.04
N GLU A 300 14.10 0.52 -24.86
CA GLU A 300 13.95 1.60 -25.84
C GLU A 300 13.80 2.99 -25.18
N LYS A 301 14.85 3.81 -25.29
CA LYS A 301 14.80 5.25 -24.95
C LYS A 301 13.96 6.10 -25.92
N THR A 302 13.33 5.50 -26.94
CA THR A 302 12.81 6.23 -28.10
C THR A 302 11.35 6.65 -27.98
N VAL A 303 10.64 6.35 -26.88
CA VAL A 303 9.25 6.77 -26.71
C VAL A 303 9.07 7.46 -25.36
N LEU A 304 8.63 8.72 -25.40
CA LEU A 304 8.23 9.57 -24.26
C LEU A 304 7.03 9.03 -23.45
N LEU A 305 6.67 7.75 -23.58
CA LEU A 305 5.57 7.13 -22.84
C LEU A 305 6.16 6.48 -21.58
N SER A 306 6.32 7.27 -20.53
CA SER A 306 6.66 6.82 -19.17
C SER A 306 5.57 5.97 -18.50
N ASP A 307 4.67 5.35 -19.28
CA ASP A 307 3.42 4.76 -18.81
C ASP A 307 3.22 3.30 -19.25
N ARG A 308 4.26 2.67 -19.83
CA ARG A 308 4.24 1.23 -20.15
C ARG A 308 4.23 0.42 -18.85
N SER A 309 3.06 -0.11 -18.51
CA SER A 309 2.87 -1.00 -17.37
C SER A 309 1.84 -2.08 -17.70
N CYS A 310 2.05 -3.27 -17.18
CA CYS A 310 1.12 -4.37 -17.35
C CYS A 310 0.94 -5.18 -16.07
N TRP A 311 -0.28 -5.61 -15.80
CA TRP A 311 -0.53 -6.65 -14.80
C TRP A 311 -0.24 -8.01 -15.37
N CYS A 312 0.45 -8.84 -14.60
CA CYS A 312 0.86 -10.16 -15.03
C CYS A 312 0.65 -11.16 -13.90
N LEU A 313 -0.05 -12.26 -14.20
CA LEU A 313 -0.01 -13.48 -13.41
C LEU A 313 1.07 -14.38 -14.00
N PHE A 314 2.01 -14.84 -13.18
CA PHE A 314 3.12 -15.63 -13.68
C PHE A 314 3.47 -16.77 -12.75
N ARG A 315 4.03 -17.82 -13.35
CA ARG A 315 4.61 -18.96 -12.66
C ARG A 315 6.06 -19.07 -13.07
N MET A 316 6.96 -18.94 -12.12
CA MET A 316 8.37 -19.26 -12.32
C MET A 316 8.59 -20.73 -11.95
N SER A 317 9.48 -21.41 -12.67
CA SER A 317 9.82 -22.80 -12.42
C SER A 317 11.32 -23.05 -12.59
N VAL A 318 11.87 -23.91 -11.74
CA VAL A 318 13.16 -24.60 -11.96
C VAL A 318 12.81 -26.02 -12.39
N LEU A 319 13.17 -26.38 -13.62
CA LEU A 319 12.78 -27.66 -14.20
C LEU A 319 13.76 -28.74 -13.75
N ASN A 320 13.21 -29.77 -13.11
CA ASN A 320 13.89 -31.04 -12.95
C ASN A 320 14.09 -31.71 -14.32
N GLN A 321 15.32 -32.14 -14.59
CA GLN A 321 15.75 -32.70 -15.87
C GLN A 321 15.72 -34.24 -15.87
N LYS A 322 15.50 -34.87 -14.70
CA LYS A 322 15.31 -36.31 -14.60
C LYS A 322 13.89 -36.70 -15.05
N PRO A 323 13.73 -37.69 -15.95
CA PRO A 323 12.41 -38.16 -16.37
C PRO A 323 11.52 -38.55 -15.19
N GLY A 324 10.25 -38.17 -15.24
CA GLY A 324 9.27 -38.48 -14.19
C GLY A 324 9.43 -37.72 -12.87
N SER A 325 10.45 -36.87 -12.73
CA SER A 325 10.67 -36.06 -11.53
C SER A 325 9.91 -34.74 -11.57
N ASN A 326 9.46 -34.27 -10.41
CA ASN A 326 8.67 -33.05 -10.31
C ASN A 326 9.53 -31.79 -10.49
N HIS A 327 9.03 -30.83 -11.26
CA HIS A 327 9.58 -29.48 -11.32
C HIS A 327 9.18 -28.66 -10.09
N MET A 328 10.03 -27.75 -9.65
CA MET A 328 9.67 -26.80 -8.61
C MET A 328 9.11 -25.52 -9.22
N HIS A 329 7.93 -25.09 -8.79
CA HIS A 329 7.27 -23.90 -9.30
C HIS A 329 6.67 -23.05 -8.19
N ARG A 330 6.64 -21.73 -8.39
CA ARG A 330 5.85 -20.80 -7.56
C ARG A 330 5.04 -19.87 -8.46
N ASP A 331 3.81 -19.61 -8.06
CA ASP A 331 2.91 -18.65 -8.71
C ASP A 331 2.94 -17.31 -7.97
N SER A 332 2.95 -16.22 -8.74
CA SER A 332 2.79 -14.86 -8.22
C SER A 332 2.06 -14.00 -9.25
N TYR A 333 1.77 -12.77 -8.87
CA TYR A 333 1.11 -11.79 -9.70
C TYR A 333 1.52 -10.39 -9.29
N GLY A 334 1.42 -9.44 -10.22
CA GLY A 334 1.65 -8.04 -9.93
C GLY A 334 1.68 -7.16 -11.17
N ARG A 335 1.67 -5.85 -10.94
CA ARG A 335 1.93 -4.85 -11.99
C ARG A 335 3.43 -4.67 -12.15
N PHE A 336 3.90 -4.82 -13.38
CA PHE A 336 5.24 -4.42 -13.82
C PHE A 336 5.19 -3.06 -14.50
N ALA A 337 6.19 -2.22 -14.27
CA ALA A 337 6.36 -0.94 -14.96
C ALA A 337 7.79 -0.80 -15.52
N ALA A 338 7.97 0.14 -16.46
CA ALA A 338 9.28 0.44 -17.04
C ALA A 338 10.23 1.12 -16.04
N ASP A 339 9.69 1.88 -15.09
CA ASP A 339 10.46 2.53 -14.02
C ASP A 339 9.77 2.42 -12.65
N ASN A 340 10.50 2.79 -11.59
CA ASN A 340 9.97 2.83 -10.22
C ASN A 340 9.22 4.15 -9.92
N LYS A 341 9.13 5.10 -10.88
CA LYS A 341 8.57 6.43 -10.60
C LYS A 341 7.06 6.40 -10.44
N SER A 342 6.38 5.49 -11.13
CA SER A 342 4.92 5.31 -10.99
C SER A 342 4.50 4.63 -9.68
N GLY A 343 5.45 4.19 -8.84
CA GLY A 343 5.19 3.44 -7.60
C GLY A 343 4.74 1.99 -7.83
N ASP A 344 4.98 1.44 -9.02
CA ASP A 344 4.76 0.04 -9.39
C ASP A 344 6.06 -0.76 -9.33
N ASN A 345 5.97 -2.09 -9.37
CA ASN A 345 7.14 -2.96 -9.20
C ASN A 345 7.93 -3.04 -10.51
N THR A 346 9.25 -2.91 -10.44
CA THR A 346 10.15 -3.27 -11.55
C THR A 346 10.66 -4.70 -11.45
N SER A 347 10.50 -5.34 -10.29
CA SER A 347 10.93 -6.71 -10.03
C SER A 347 9.98 -7.40 -9.06
N LEU A 348 9.60 -8.65 -9.35
CA LEU A 348 8.80 -9.50 -8.47
C LEU A 348 9.41 -10.89 -8.43
N GLY A 349 9.55 -11.47 -7.24
CA GLY A 349 10.21 -12.76 -7.09
C GLY A 349 10.30 -13.21 -5.65
N TRP A 350 11.19 -14.18 -5.42
CA TRP A 350 11.43 -14.79 -4.13
C TRP A 350 12.92 -14.82 -3.81
N ASN A 351 13.25 -14.35 -2.61
CA ASN A 351 14.60 -14.43 -2.06
C ASN A 351 14.87 -15.78 -1.39
N ASP A 352 13.90 -16.68 -1.36
CA ASP A 352 13.94 -17.97 -0.68
C ASP A 352 13.37 -19.08 -1.58
N TYR A 353 13.61 -18.99 -2.89
CA TYR A 353 12.87 -19.77 -3.89
C TYR A 353 13.10 -21.29 -3.74
N MET A 354 14.36 -21.74 -3.80
CA MET A 354 14.80 -23.14 -3.59
C MET A 354 16.03 -23.14 -2.69
N LYS A 355 16.17 -24.08 -1.74
CA LYS A 355 17.44 -24.20 -1.01
C LYS A 355 18.57 -24.51 -1.97
N MET A 356 19.73 -23.89 -1.77
CA MET A 356 20.85 -24.09 -2.69
C MET A 356 21.36 -25.54 -2.64
N SER A 357 21.31 -26.19 -1.47
CA SER A 357 21.61 -27.62 -1.29
C SER A 357 20.76 -28.52 -2.18
N ASP A 358 19.47 -28.20 -2.31
CA ASP A 358 18.50 -28.99 -3.05
C ASP A 358 18.65 -28.74 -4.55
N PHE A 359 19.09 -27.54 -4.95
CA PHE A 359 19.33 -27.20 -6.34
C PHE A 359 20.59 -27.86 -6.92
N VAL A 360 21.71 -27.82 -6.17
CA VAL A 360 23.00 -28.36 -6.64
C VAL A 360 23.22 -29.82 -6.26
N GLY A 361 22.34 -30.42 -5.46
CA GLY A 361 22.47 -31.81 -5.03
C GLY A 361 22.48 -32.74 -6.25
N LEU A 362 23.45 -33.65 -6.32
CA LEU A 362 23.65 -34.57 -7.45
C LEU A 362 22.39 -35.42 -7.75
N ASP A 363 21.67 -35.80 -6.70
CA ASP A 363 20.45 -36.60 -6.83
C ASP A 363 19.19 -35.79 -7.12
N SER A 364 19.25 -34.45 -7.01
CA SER A 364 18.08 -33.58 -7.13
C SER A 364 17.52 -33.50 -8.55
N GLY A 365 18.39 -33.57 -9.57
CA GLY A 365 18.01 -33.44 -10.98
C GLY A 365 17.73 -32.02 -11.48
N PHE A 366 17.97 -30.97 -10.68
CA PHE A 366 17.76 -29.57 -11.12
C PHE A 366 18.97 -28.98 -11.85
N LEU A 367 20.18 -29.39 -11.46
CA LEU A 367 21.44 -29.14 -12.15
C LEU A 367 21.99 -30.47 -12.66
N VAL A 368 21.98 -30.68 -13.99
CA VAL A 368 22.42 -31.92 -14.65
C VAL A 368 23.38 -31.54 -15.76
N ASP A 369 24.56 -32.16 -15.81
CA ASP A 369 25.61 -31.87 -16.79
C ASP A 369 25.92 -30.36 -16.90
N ASP A 370 26.09 -29.72 -15.74
CA ASP A 370 26.27 -28.27 -15.58
C ASP A 370 25.15 -27.37 -16.15
N THR A 371 24.05 -28.00 -16.56
CA THR A 371 22.91 -27.35 -17.15
C THR A 371 21.82 -27.11 -16.12
N ALA A 372 21.35 -25.88 -16.00
CA ALA A 372 20.18 -25.48 -15.23
C ALA A 372 19.08 -24.97 -16.16
N VAL A 373 17.82 -25.33 -15.90
CA VAL A 373 16.69 -24.90 -16.74
C VAL A 373 15.66 -24.14 -15.93
N PHE A 374 15.53 -22.85 -16.24
CA PHE A 374 14.54 -21.95 -15.66
C PHE A 374 13.41 -21.72 -16.66
N SER A 375 12.19 -21.53 -16.19
CA SER A 375 11.09 -21.10 -17.06
C SER A 375 10.14 -20.16 -16.34
N THR A 376 9.48 -19.31 -17.12
CA THR A 376 8.38 -18.46 -16.67
C THR A 376 7.22 -18.62 -17.64
N SER A 377 6.06 -19.02 -17.13
CA SER A 377 4.79 -18.94 -17.86
C SER A 377 3.97 -17.78 -17.33
N PHE A 378 3.35 -17.01 -18.20
CA PHE A 378 2.66 -15.78 -17.80
C PHE A 378 1.34 -15.56 -18.54
N HIS A 379 0.47 -14.80 -17.89
CA HIS A 379 -0.79 -14.28 -18.40
C HIS A 379 -0.89 -12.81 -18.02
N VAL A 380 -0.80 -11.93 -19.01
CA VAL A 380 -1.00 -10.50 -18.86
C VAL A 380 -2.50 -10.20 -18.81
N ILE A 381 -2.90 -9.30 -17.91
CA ILE A 381 -4.26 -8.79 -17.86
C ILE A 381 -4.34 -7.63 -18.84
N LYS A 382 -5.14 -7.80 -19.89
CA LYS A 382 -5.37 -6.75 -20.89
C LYS A 382 -6.38 -5.74 -20.31
N GLU A 383 -5.90 -4.52 -20.09
CA GLU A 383 -6.66 -3.47 -19.43
C GLU A 383 -6.50 -2.14 -20.15
N PHE A 384 -7.51 -1.29 -20.04
CA PHE A 384 -7.49 0.07 -20.57
C PHE A 384 -8.06 1.02 -19.52
N SER A 385 -7.38 2.13 -19.28
CA SER A 385 -7.87 3.16 -18.37
C SER A 385 -8.02 4.49 -19.08
N ASN A 386 -9.10 5.20 -18.77
CA ASN A 386 -9.32 6.57 -19.20
C ASN A 386 -9.62 7.44 -17.98
N PHE A 387 -9.00 8.61 -17.91
CA PHE A 387 -9.21 9.56 -16.83
C PHE A 387 -9.62 10.92 -17.39
N SER A 388 -10.76 11.43 -16.94
CA SER A 388 -11.21 12.78 -17.24
C SER A 388 -11.31 13.59 -15.95
N LYS A 389 -10.65 14.75 -15.93
CA LYS A 389 -10.91 15.78 -14.91
C LYS A 389 -12.17 16.52 -15.33
N SER A 390 -13.26 16.34 -14.59
CA SER A 390 -14.51 17.01 -14.91
C SER A 390 -14.44 18.48 -14.49
N GLY A 391 -14.68 19.39 -15.44
CA GLY A 391 -15.15 20.74 -15.14
C GLY A 391 -16.66 20.73 -15.27
N ALA A 392 -17.37 21.12 -14.20
CA ALA A 392 -18.82 21.04 -14.13
C ALA A 392 -19.52 21.68 -15.35
N LEU A 393 -20.45 20.94 -15.97
CA LEU A 393 -21.51 21.49 -16.82
C LEU A 393 -22.64 21.97 -15.90
N THR A 394 -22.81 23.28 -15.80
CA THR A 394 -24.10 23.88 -15.44
C THR A 394 -24.72 24.42 -16.72
N GLY A 395 -25.91 23.92 -17.06
CA GLY A 395 -26.74 24.55 -18.09
C GLY A 395 -27.25 25.89 -17.58
N GLY A 396 -27.03 26.98 -18.32
CA GLY A 396 -27.71 28.27 -18.09
C GLY A 396 -26.87 29.54 -18.29
N ARG A 397 -26.74 29.95 -19.56
CA ARG A 397 -26.52 31.32 -20.11
C ARG A 397 -25.35 32.22 -19.59
N SER A 398 -24.44 32.47 -20.54
CA SER A 398 -23.62 33.67 -20.78
C SER A 398 -22.96 34.42 -19.61
N GLY A 399 -21.64 34.30 -19.55
CA GLY A 399 -20.74 35.25 -18.91
C GLY A 399 -19.28 34.85 -19.12
N ASN A 400 -18.52 35.64 -19.88
CA ASN A 400 -17.09 35.43 -20.16
C ASN A 400 -16.27 35.33 -18.86
N GLY A 401 -15.66 34.17 -18.64
CA GLY A 401 -14.67 33.95 -17.59
C GLY A 401 -14.38 32.46 -17.45
N ALA A 402 -13.40 31.95 -18.20
CA ALA A 402 -12.94 30.57 -18.09
C ALA A 402 -12.42 30.30 -16.68
N ARG A 403 -13.27 29.77 -15.80
CA ARG A 403 -12.90 29.30 -14.46
C ARG A 403 -11.91 28.14 -14.64
N LYS A 404 -10.69 28.29 -14.12
CA LYS A 404 -9.73 27.17 -13.99
C LYS A 404 -10.43 26.04 -13.25
N SER A 405 -10.47 24.84 -13.84
CA SER A 405 -11.09 23.67 -13.23
C SER A 405 -10.42 23.35 -11.89
N ASP A 406 -11.24 23.12 -10.86
CA ASP A 406 -10.75 22.67 -9.56
C ASP A 406 -10.30 21.22 -9.70
N GLY A 407 -8.99 20.98 -9.74
CA GLY A 407 -8.38 19.66 -9.98
C GLY A 407 -8.62 18.60 -8.90
N HIS A 408 -9.64 18.80 -8.06
CA HIS A 408 -10.04 17.97 -6.92
C HIS A 408 -11.23 17.05 -7.25
N MET A 409 -11.75 17.06 -8.48
CA MET A 409 -12.73 16.09 -8.98
C MET A 409 -12.23 15.38 -10.23
N GLY A 410 -12.58 14.11 -10.39
CA GLY A 410 -12.32 13.37 -11.62
C GLY A 410 -13.15 12.09 -11.75
N LYS A 411 -13.33 11.65 -13.00
CA LYS A 411 -13.92 10.36 -13.36
C LYS A 411 -12.86 9.49 -13.99
N PHE A 412 -12.68 8.31 -13.43
CA PHE A 412 -11.78 7.28 -13.91
C PHE A 412 -12.58 6.09 -14.39
N THR A 413 -12.32 5.63 -15.61
CA THR A 413 -12.93 4.42 -16.18
C THR A 413 -11.84 3.40 -16.44
N TRP A 414 -12.06 2.17 -16.00
CA TRP A 414 -11.13 1.07 -16.14
C TRP A 414 -11.82 -0.14 -16.77
N ARG A 415 -11.32 -0.57 -17.92
CA ARG A 415 -11.83 -1.71 -18.67
C ARG A 415 -10.85 -2.86 -18.53
N ILE A 416 -11.36 -4.05 -18.24
CA ILE A 416 -10.58 -5.28 -18.20
C ILE A 416 -11.18 -6.24 -19.23
N GLU A 417 -10.38 -6.61 -20.22
CA GLU A 417 -10.76 -7.58 -21.24
C GLU A 417 -10.40 -9.00 -20.82
N ASN A 418 -10.97 -9.99 -21.52
CA ASN A 418 -10.76 -11.41 -21.27
C ASN A 418 -11.10 -11.85 -19.83
N PHE A 419 -12.16 -11.28 -19.24
CA PHE A 419 -12.46 -11.42 -17.81
C PHE A 419 -12.90 -12.85 -17.43
N THR A 420 -13.58 -13.58 -18.32
CA THR A 420 -13.91 -15.00 -18.14
C THR A 420 -12.65 -15.86 -18.14
N ARG A 421 -11.69 -15.58 -19.02
CA ARG A 421 -10.40 -16.26 -19.03
C ARG A 421 -9.62 -16.04 -17.73
N LEU A 422 -9.65 -14.82 -17.19
CA LEU A 422 -9.09 -14.51 -15.88
C LEU A 422 -9.78 -15.35 -14.79
N LYS A 423 -11.11 -15.37 -14.74
CA LYS A 423 -11.90 -16.19 -13.80
C LYS A 423 -11.48 -17.67 -13.86
N ASP A 424 -11.40 -18.24 -15.05
CA ASP A 424 -11.05 -19.64 -15.26
C ASP A 424 -9.60 -19.94 -14.86
N LEU A 425 -8.67 -19.03 -15.14
CA LEU A 425 -7.28 -19.16 -14.73
C LEU A 425 -7.15 -19.15 -13.20
N LEU A 426 -7.84 -18.25 -12.51
CA LEU A 426 -7.87 -18.21 -11.04
C LEU A 426 -8.47 -19.48 -10.44
N LYS A 427 -9.52 -20.01 -11.06
CA LYS A 427 -10.14 -21.28 -10.64
C LYS A 427 -9.18 -22.46 -10.86
N LYS A 428 -8.59 -22.58 -12.06
CA LYS A 428 -7.67 -23.66 -12.44
C LYS A 428 -6.42 -23.68 -11.57
N ARG A 429 -5.85 -22.51 -11.25
CA ARG A 429 -4.67 -22.37 -10.38
C ARG A 429 -5.00 -22.31 -8.89
N LYS A 430 -6.28 -22.41 -8.50
CA LYS A 430 -6.76 -22.29 -7.10
C LYS A 430 -6.27 -21.01 -6.41
N ILE A 431 -6.14 -19.91 -7.16
CA ILE A 431 -5.73 -18.61 -6.61
C ILE A 431 -6.94 -17.97 -5.92
N THR A 432 -6.78 -17.66 -4.64
CA THR A 432 -7.76 -16.95 -3.80
C THR A 432 -7.16 -15.63 -3.32
N GLY A 433 -8.01 -14.64 -3.01
CA GLY A 433 -7.58 -13.35 -2.49
C GLY A 433 -6.81 -12.45 -3.47
N LEU A 434 -6.69 -12.83 -4.76
CA LEU A 434 -6.10 -11.96 -5.77
C LEU A 434 -6.84 -10.63 -5.85
N CYS A 435 -6.09 -9.53 -5.71
CA CYS A 435 -6.53 -8.20 -6.10
C CYS A 435 -5.74 -7.71 -7.31
N ILE A 436 -6.43 -7.01 -8.21
CA ILE A 436 -5.85 -6.31 -9.34
C ILE A 436 -6.04 -4.82 -9.08
N LYS A 437 -5.00 -4.03 -9.33
CA LYS A 437 -5.05 -2.58 -9.12
C LYS A 437 -4.95 -1.83 -10.44
N SER A 438 -5.83 -0.87 -10.70
CA SER A 438 -5.73 -0.05 -11.91
C SER A 438 -4.41 0.75 -11.94
N ARG A 439 -4.11 1.40 -13.07
CA ARG A 439 -3.11 2.48 -13.09
C ARG A 439 -3.52 3.57 -12.09
N ARG A 440 -2.52 4.26 -11.55
CA ARG A 440 -2.74 5.43 -10.67
C ARG A 440 -3.27 6.60 -11.51
N PHE A 441 -4.16 7.38 -10.92
CA PHE A 441 -4.63 8.65 -11.47
C PHE A 441 -4.64 9.70 -10.36
N GLN A 442 -4.39 10.96 -10.71
CA GLN A 442 -4.14 12.00 -9.71
C GLN A 442 -5.30 13.01 -9.63
N ILE A 443 -5.85 13.18 -8.43
CA ILE A 443 -6.91 14.15 -8.08
C ILE A 443 -6.46 14.89 -6.82
N GLY A 444 -6.53 16.23 -6.81
CA GLY A 444 -6.18 17.03 -5.63
C GLY A 444 -4.78 16.77 -5.08
N ASN A 445 -3.81 16.49 -5.96
CA ASN A 445 -2.44 16.05 -5.62
C ASN A 445 -2.33 14.71 -4.86
N ARG A 446 -3.43 13.95 -4.76
CA ARG A 446 -3.47 12.59 -4.21
C ARG A 446 -3.44 11.58 -5.35
N ASP A 447 -2.76 10.47 -5.10
CA ASP A 447 -2.73 9.33 -6.00
C ASP A 447 -3.89 8.40 -5.69
N CYS A 448 -4.78 8.20 -6.65
CA CYS A 448 -5.94 7.34 -6.56
C CYS A 448 -5.74 6.10 -7.45
N ARG A 449 -6.32 4.96 -7.05
CA ARG A 449 -6.45 3.77 -7.91
C ARG A 449 -7.61 2.88 -7.50
N LEU A 450 -8.21 2.19 -8.47
CA LEU A 450 -9.19 1.15 -8.21
C LEU A 450 -8.49 -0.16 -7.82
N ILE A 451 -9.07 -0.87 -6.85
CA ILE A 451 -8.69 -2.23 -6.49
C ILE A 451 -9.91 -3.12 -6.71
N VAL A 452 -9.75 -4.17 -7.51
CA VAL A 452 -10.80 -5.15 -7.80
C VAL A 452 -10.34 -6.53 -7.36
N TYR A 453 -11.21 -7.25 -6.67
CA TYR A 453 -11.05 -8.67 -6.38
C TYR A 453 -12.01 -9.44 -7.29
N PRO A 454 -11.54 -10.02 -8.42
CA PRO A 454 -12.40 -10.67 -9.41
C PRO A 454 -13.26 -11.81 -8.87
N ARG A 455 -12.78 -12.49 -7.81
CA ARG A 455 -13.49 -13.57 -7.11
C ARG A 455 -14.07 -13.13 -5.76
N GLY A 456 -13.96 -11.85 -5.42
CA GLY A 456 -14.41 -11.33 -4.15
C GLY A 456 -13.50 -11.59 -2.96
N GLN A 457 -13.83 -10.92 -1.87
CA GLN A 457 -13.30 -11.17 -0.52
C GLN A 457 -14.36 -11.77 0.43
N SER A 458 -15.62 -11.89 0.01
CA SER A 458 -16.69 -12.47 0.84
C SER A 458 -16.45 -13.97 1.08
N GLN A 459 -17.02 -14.50 2.16
CA GLN A 459 -17.01 -15.92 2.48
C GLN A 459 -18.46 -16.42 2.65
N PRO A 460 -18.99 -17.24 1.74
CA PRO A 460 -18.35 -17.76 0.52
C PRO A 460 -18.09 -16.67 -0.55
N PRO A 461 -17.14 -16.88 -1.47
CA PRO A 461 -16.80 -15.92 -2.52
C PRO A 461 -17.88 -15.89 -3.62
N CYS A 462 -18.95 -15.14 -3.39
CA CYS A 462 -20.11 -15.03 -4.28
C CYS A 462 -20.29 -13.63 -4.88
N HIS A 463 -19.51 -12.63 -4.43
CA HIS A 463 -19.56 -11.27 -4.93
C HIS A 463 -18.21 -10.81 -5.47
N LEU A 464 -18.21 -9.97 -6.49
CA LEU A 464 -17.07 -9.12 -6.85
C LEU A 464 -16.87 -8.06 -5.77
N SER A 465 -15.62 -7.75 -5.42
CA SER A 465 -15.30 -6.65 -4.51
C SER A 465 -14.57 -5.52 -5.24
N VAL A 466 -14.93 -4.27 -4.92
CA VAL A 466 -14.36 -3.06 -5.56
C VAL A 466 -14.06 -2.03 -4.48
N PHE A 467 -12.85 -1.48 -4.53
CA PHE A 467 -12.36 -0.46 -3.59
C PHE A 467 -11.65 0.67 -4.34
N LEU A 468 -11.62 1.84 -3.70
CA LEU A 468 -10.79 2.97 -4.07
C LEU A 468 -9.67 3.10 -3.05
N GLU A 469 -8.43 3.09 -3.52
CA GLU A 469 -7.25 3.42 -2.71
C GLU A 469 -6.84 4.87 -3.02
N VAL A 470 -6.55 5.65 -1.97
CA VAL A 470 -6.01 7.02 -2.07
C VAL A 470 -4.74 7.11 -1.23
N THR A 471 -3.69 7.69 -1.78
CA THR A 471 -2.37 7.82 -1.14
C THR A 471 -1.76 9.19 -1.37
N ASP A 472 -0.83 9.58 -0.49
CA ASP A 472 -0.06 10.82 -0.65
C ASP A 472 1.13 10.60 -1.58
N SER A 473 1.06 11.20 -2.78
CA SER A 473 2.07 11.06 -3.84
C SER A 473 3.48 11.47 -3.41
N ARG A 474 3.59 12.41 -2.47
CA ARG A 474 4.87 12.97 -2.04
C ARG A 474 5.46 12.30 -0.80
N ASN A 475 4.68 11.45 -0.11
CA ASN A 475 5.03 10.87 1.19
C ASN A 475 5.63 11.91 2.17
N THR A 476 5.18 13.16 2.08
CA THR A 476 5.82 14.32 2.72
C THR A 476 5.46 14.49 4.19
N SER A 477 4.38 13.85 4.64
CA SER A 477 3.93 13.88 6.03
C SER A 477 3.47 12.49 6.46
N SER A 478 3.97 12.02 7.61
CA SER A 478 3.54 10.76 8.24
C SER A 478 2.03 10.69 8.50
N ASP A 479 1.38 11.85 8.65
CA ASP A 479 0.04 11.99 9.22
C ASP A 479 -0.95 12.68 8.26
N TRP A 480 -0.77 12.46 6.94
CA TRP A 480 -1.70 13.01 5.96
C TRP A 480 -3.13 12.44 6.17
N SER A 481 -4.14 13.28 5.96
CA SER A 481 -5.51 12.84 5.75
C SER A 481 -6.22 13.69 4.70
N CYS A 482 -7.25 13.16 4.07
CA CYS A 482 -8.17 13.94 3.25
C CYS A 482 -9.57 13.34 3.26
N PHE A 483 -10.60 14.19 3.29
CA PHE A 483 -11.97 13.76 3.11
C PHE A 483 -12.26 13.54 1.62
N VAL A 484 -12.82 12.39 1.29
CA VAL A 484 -13.10 11.98 -0.09
C VAL A 484 -14.52 11.47 -0.20
N SER A 485 -15.30 12.09 -1.06
CA SER A 485 -16.56 11.51 -1.56
C SER A 485 -16.25 10.75 -2.84
N HIS A 486 -16.65 9.48 -2.88
CA HIS A 486 -16.43 8.65 -4.05
C HIS A 486 -17.66 7.84 -4.41
N ARG A 487 -17.84 7.62 -5.71
CA ARG A 487 -18.88 6.81 -6.31
C ARG A 487 -18.22 5.79 -7.22
N LEU A 488 -18.29 4.52 -6.85
CA LEU A 488 -17.75 3.42 -7.64
C LEU A 488 -18.89 2.73 -8.38
N ALA A 489 -18.62 2.20 -9.56
CA ALA A 489 -19.60 1.48 -10.35
C ALA A 489 -19.00 0.29 -11.09
N VAL A 490 -19.80 -0.77 -11.23
CA VAL A 490 -19.64 -1.79 -12.27
C VAL A 490 -20.66 -1.45 -13.36
N VAL A 491 -20.15 -1.01 -14.50
CA VAL A 491 -20.96 -0.41 -15.57
C VAL A 491 -21.70 -1.50 -16.31
N ASN A 492 -23.01 -1.32 -16.46
CA ASN A 492 -23.79 -2.09 -17.41
C ASN A 492 -23.60 -1.49 -18.80
N GLN A 493 -22.97 -2.25 -19.69
CA GLN A 493 -22.52 -1.76 -20.99
C GLN A 493 -23.63 -1.74 -22.04
N ARG A 494 -24.80 -2.31 -21.74
CA ARG A 494 -25.98 -2.27 -22.61
C ARG A 494 -26.93 -1.14 -22.23
N MET A 495 -27.12 -0.91 -20.94
CA MET A 495 -28.04 0.11 -20.41
C MET A 495 -27.44 0.75 -19.16
N GLU A 496 -26.99 2.00 -19.29
CA GLU A 496 -26.20 2.69 -18.26
C GLU A 496 -26.95 2.85 -16.92
N ASP A 497 -28.26 3.05 -16.97
CA ASP A 497 -29.18 3.14 -15.83
C ASP A 497 -29.24 1.86 -14.98
N LYS A 498 -28.89 0.71 -15.57
CA LYS A 498 -28.78 -0.58 -14.86
C LYS A 498 -27.39 -0.85 -14.29
N SER A 499 -26.47 0.12 -14.32
CA SER A 499 -25.16 -0.01 -13.68
C SER A 499 -25.31 -0.14 -12.17
N VAL A 500 -24.56 -1.05 -11.55
CA VAL A 500 -24.50 -1.12 -10.08
C VAL A 500 -23.55 -0.05 -9.60
N THR A 501 -24.07 0.92 -8.87
CA THR A 501 -23.31 2.07 -8.36
C THR A 501 -23.43 2.13 -6.84
N LYS A 502 -22.31 2.35 -6.16
CA LYS A 502 -22.25 2.55 -4.71
C LYS A 502 -21.41 3.77 -4.40
N GLU A 503 -21.87 4.56 -3.44
CA GLU A 503 -21.22 5.80 -3.03
C GLU A 503 -20.99 5.84 -1.53
N SER A 504 -19.84 6.43 -1.15
CA SER A 504 -19.42 6.58 0.24
C SER A 504 -18.56 7.82 0.39
N GLN A 505 -18.38 8.22 1.65
CA GLN A 505 -17.56 9.34 2.06
C GLN A 505 -16.70 8.90 3.21
N ASN A 506 -15.39 9.02 3.05
CA ASN A 506 -14.45 8.59 4.08
C ASN A 506 -13.30 9.57 4.16
N ARG A 507 -12.71 9.67 5.34
CA ARG A 507 -11.43 10.34 5.52
C ARG A 507 -10.32 9.32 5.31
N TYR A 508 -9.63 9.45 4.20
CA TYR A 508 -8.49 8.61 3.86
C TYR A 508 -7.26 9.07 4.63
N SER A 509 -6.44 8.12 5.06
CA SER A 509 -5.20 8.35 5.80
C SER A 509 -4.20 7.22 5.56
N LYS A 510 -3.03 7.30 6.21
CA LYS A 510 -2.05 6.21 6.19
C LYS A 510 -2.61 4.90 6.79
N ALA A 511 -3.44 4.99 7.83
CA ALA A 511 -4.05 3.83 8.50
C ALA A 511 -5.27 3.28 7.73
N ALA A 512 -6.01 4.14 7.02
CA ALA A 512 -7.21 3.80 6.26
C ALA A 512 -7.12 4.36 4.83
N LYS A 513 -6.30 3.72 4.00
CA LYS A 513 -5.99 4.21 2.65
C LYS A 513 -6.89 3.63 1.55
N ASP A 514 -7.67 2.60 1.85
CA ASP A 514 -8.57 1.93 0.92
C ASP A 514 -9.96 1.72 1.52
N TRP A 515 -10.98 2.15 0.77
CA TRP A 515 -12.38 2.03 1.15
C TRP A 515 -13.20 1.50 -0.02
N GLY A 516 -14.24 0.72 0.27
CA GLY A 516 -15.05 0.08 -0.76
C GLY A 516 -15.94 -1.02 -0.21
N TRP A 517 -16.38 -1.91 -1.10
CA TRP A 517 -17.36 -2.93 -0.77
C TRP A 517 -16.84 -4.32 -1.10
N ARG A 518 -16.83 -5.18 -0.06
CA ARG A 518 -16.55 -6.62 -0.20
C ARG A 518 -17.63 -7.32 -1.05
N GLU A 519 -18.85 -6.85 -0.96
CA GLU A 519 -19.99 -7.36 -1.72
C GLU A 519 -20.53 -6.26 -2.65
N PHE A 520 -20.00 -6.20 -3.87
CA PHE A 520 -20.35 -5.16 -4.83
C PHE A 520 -21.42 -5.62 -5.82
N VAL A 521 -21.10 -6.59 -6.70
CA VAL A 521 -22.03 -7.26 -7.63
C VAL A 521 -21.91 -8.77 -7.43
N THR A 522 -23.00 -9.53 -7.49
CA THR A 522 -22.93 -11.00 -7.44
C THR A 522 -22.15 -11.53 -8.64
N LEU A 523 -21.30 -12.54 -8.43
CA LEU A 523 -20.59 -13.20 -9.55
C LEU A 523 -21.58 -13.85 -10.52
N THR A 524 -22.75 -14.31 -10.03
CA THR A 524 -23.82 -14.84 -10.87
C THR A 524 -24.32 -13.80 -11.87
N SER A 525 -24.66 -12.59 -11.42
CA SER A 525 -25.13 -11.53 -12.32
C SER A 525 -23.99 -10.97 -13.19
N LEU A 526 -22.76 -10.86 -12.65
CA LEU A 526 -21.61 -10.38 -13.42
C LEU A 526 -21.31 -11.26 -14.64
N PHE A 527 -21.41 -12.59 -14.48
CA PHE A 527 -21.10 -13.56 -15.54
C PHE A 527 -22.33 -14.01 -16.35
N ASP A 528 -23.51 -13.48 -16.05
CA ASP A 528 -24.69 -13.68 -16.87
C ASP A 528 -24.61 -12.79 -18.13
N GLN A 529 -24.69 -13.42 -19.30
CA GLN A 529 -24.56 -12.74 -20.60
C GLN A 529 -25.72 -11.78 -20.87
N ASP A 530 -26.87 -11.96 -20.21
CA ASP A 530 -28.05 -11.12 -20.39
C ASP A 530 -28.09 -9.92 -19.44
N SER A 531 -27.39 -10.02 -18.30
CA SER A 531 -27.30 -8.97 -17.29
C SER A 531 -26.60 -7.69 -17.79
N GLY A 532 -25.76 -7.76 -18.84
CA GLY A 532 -25.15 -6.59 -19.49
C GLY A 532 -23.87 -6.04 -18.85
N PHE A 533 -23.36 -6.64 -17.77
CA PHE A 533 -22.09 -6.24 -17.13
C PHE A 533 -20.86 -6.77 -17.87
N LEU A 534 -20.95 -7.97 -18.45
CA LEU A 534 -19.92 -8.61 -19.25
C LEU A 534 -20.32 -8.59 -20.72
N VAL A 535 -19.66 -7.75 -21.52
CA VAL A 535 -19.91 -7.62 -22.97
C VAL A 535 -18.59 -7.82 -23.69
N GLN A 536 -18.56 -8.69 -24.72
CA GLN A 536 -17.33 -9.04 -25.44
C GLN A 536 -16.17 -9.44 -24.50
N ASP A 537 -16.49 -10.27 -23.50
CA ASP A 537 -15.58 -10.70 -22.43
C ASP A 537 -14.88 -9.55 -21.67
N THR A 538 -15.50 -8.37 -21.65
CA THR A 538 -14.96 -7.16 -21.04
C THR A 538 -15.85 -6.71 -19.90
N VAL A 539 -15.25 -6.31 -18.78
CA VAL A 539 -15.92 -5.67 -17.64
C VAL A 539 -15.41 -4.24 -17.50
N VAL A 540 -16.32 -3.30 -17.25
CA VAL A 540 -15.99 -1.88 -17.11
C VAL A 540 -16.30 -1.41 -15.70
N PHE A 541 -15.29 -0.84 -15.05
CA PHE A 541 -15.36 -0.20 -13.75
C PHE A 541 -15.29 1.31 -13.91
N SER A 542 -15.98 2.04 -13.05
CA SER A 542 -15.87 3.51 -12.97
C SER A 542 -15.66 3.95 -11.53
N ALA A 543 -14.86 4.99 -11.33
CA ALA A 543 -14.69 5.70 -10.08
C ALA A 543 -14.85 7.19 -10.34
N GLU A 544 -15.85 7.80 -9.72
CA GLU A 544 -15.99 9.25 -9.63
C GLU A 544 -15.54 9.66 -8.24
N VAL A 545 -14.58 10.58 -8.17
CA VAL A 545 -13.90 10.93 -6.93
C VAL A 545 -13.88 12.44 -6.81
N LEU A 546 -14.31 12.94 -5.66
CA LEU A 546 -14.23 14.32 -5.25
C LEU A 546 -13.49 14.41 -3.91
N ILE A 547 -12.40 15.16 -3.89
CA ILE A 547 -11.57 15.38 -2.70
C ILE A 547 -11.88 16.75 -2.11
N LEU A 548 -12.07 16.81 -0.79
CA LEU A 548 -12.23 18.06 -0.08
C LEU A 548 -10.90 18.82 -0.06
N LYS A 549 -10.91 20.02 -0.63
CA LYS A 549 -9.80 20.95 -0.51
C LYS A 549 -9.96 21.68 0.80
N GLU A 550 -9.16 21.32 1.80
CA GLU A 550 -9.29 21.87 3.15
C GLU A 550 -7.94 22.32 3.74
N THR A 551 -8.01 23.32 4.61
CA THR A 551 -6.90 23.72 5.48
C THR A 551 -7.42 23.83 6.91
N SER A 552 -6.64 23.39 7.90
CA SER A 552 -7.02 23.51 9.30
C SER A 552 -5.86 23.99 10.17
N VAL A 553 -6.16 24.85 11.14
CA VAL A 553 -5.19 25.44 12.07
C VAL A 553 -5.74 25.32 13.49
N MET A 554 -4.90 24.85 14.41
CA MET A 554 -5.17 24.84 15.84
C MET A 554 -4.41 25.98 16.51
N GLN A 555 -5.06 26.73 17.38
CA GLN A 555 -4.46 27.82 18.17
C GLN A 555 -4.80 27.60 19.64
N ASP A 556 -3.79 27.59 20.49
CA ASP A 556 -3.97 27.53 21.95
C ASP A 556 -3.66 28.90 22.54
N PHE A 557 -4.59 29.44 23.31
CA PHE A 557 -4.40 30.68 24.06
C PHE A 557 -3.96 30.33 25.49
N THR A 558 -2.75 30.75 25.85
CA THR A 558 -2.31 30.79 27.25
C THR A 558 -2.67 32.15 27.82
N ASP A 559 -3.42 32.20 28.92
CA ASP A 559 -3.67 33.45 29.66
C ASP A 559 -2.36 33.90 30.32
N HIS A 560 -1.51 34.58 29.55
CA HIS A 560 -0.39 35.38 30.03
C HIS A 560 -0.56 36.76 29.41
N ASP A 561 -1.53 37.52 29.89
CA ASP A 561 -1.57 38.99 29.82
C ASP A 561 -2.70 39.54 30.72
N CYS A 562 -2.63 39.25 32.03
CA CYS A 562 -3.04 40.19 33.08
C CYS A 562 -2.44 39.79 34.45
N ASP A 563 -1.83 40.80 35.08
CA ASP A 563 -1.48 40.93 36.49
C ASP A 563 -0.39 40.04 37.11
N SER A 564 0.82 40.63 37.13
CA SER A 564 1.77 40.39 38.22
C SER A 564 1.16 40.83 39.56
N VAL A 565 1.10 39.92 40.54
CA VAL A 565 1.63 40.07 41.92
C VAL A 565 1.09 38.94 42.83
N ASN A 566 2.04 38.26 43.49
CA ASN A 566 1.98 37.40 44.67
C ASN A 566 1.36 36.00 44.57
N GLY A 567 2.15 35.02 45.03
CA GLY A 567 1.84 33.59 44.96
C GLY A 567 1.52 32.94 46.30
N SER A 568 0.84 31.80 46.20
CA SER A 568 1.06 30.57 46.98
C SER A 568 0.08 29.47 46.54
N SER A 569 0.57 28.23 46.52
CA SER A 569 -0.15 26.93 46.47
C SER A 569 -0.86 26.50 45.17
N GLN A 570 -0.43 25.33 44.67
CA GLN A 570 -1.02 24.59 43.55
C GLN A 570 -2.49 24.25 43.82
N VAL A 571 -3.36 24.84 43.01
CA VAL A 571 -4.69 24.33 42.64
C VAL A 571 -4.75 24.46 41.11
N ASP A 572 -5.33 23.44 40.45
CA ASP A 572 -5.37 23.29 38.98
C ASP A 572 -5.63 24.60 38.22
N GLY A 573 -4.79 24.85 37.21
CA GLY A 573 -4.72 26.13 36.50
C GLY A 573 -5.96 26.43 35.63
N PRO A 574 -6.15 27.72 35.26
CA PRO A 574 -7.29 28.16 34.46
C PRO A 574 -7.24 27.53 33.06
N GLY A 575 -8.41 27.09 32.57
CA GLY A 575 -8.56 26.29 31.35
C GLY A 575 -7.91 26.91 30.11
N LYS A 576 -7.04 26.13 29.45
CA LYS A 576 -6.48 26.48 28.14
C LYS A 576 -7.62 26.64 27.13
N LYS A 577 -7.84 27.86 26.63
CA LYS A 577 -8.79 28.11 25.54
C LYS A 577 -8.14 27.69 24.23
N SER A 578 -8.77 26.76 23.54
CA SER A 578 -8.28 26.19 22.29
C SER A 578 -9.25 26.51 21.15
N SER A 579 -8.73 26.98 20.01
CA SER A 579 -9.51 27.31 18.83
C SER A 579 -9.05 26.49 17.62
N PHE A 580 -10.01 25.83 16.97
CA PHE A 580 -9.82 25.08 15.75
C PHE A 580 -10.50 25.79 14.58
N THR A 581 -9.72 26.23 13.60
CA THR A 581 -10.21 26.83 12.36
C THR A 581 -10.15 25.83 11.23
N TRP A 582 -11.26 25.60 10.54
CA TRP A 582 -11.39 24.73 9.38
C TRP A 582 -11.87 25.53 8.15
N LYS A 583 -11.04 25.57 7.12
CA LYS A 583 -11.34 26.21 5.83
C LYS A 583 -11.66 25.14 4.81
N VAL A 584 -12.85 25.21 4.23
CA VAL A 584 -13.29 24.39 3.09
C VAL A 584 -13.20 25.25 1.85
N GLU A 585 -12.25 24.98 0.96
CA GLU A 585 -11.86 25.84 -0.17
C GLU A 585 -12.52 25.47 -1.50
N ASN A 586 -13.31 24.40 -1.54
CA ASN A 586 -14.12 23.98 -2.68
C ASN A 586 -15.55 23.62 -2.26
N PHE A 587 -16.15 24.50 -1.44
CA PHE A 587 -17.43 24.27 -0.76
C PHE A 587 -18.57 23.95 -1.73
N LEU A 588 -18.65 24.66 -2.86
CA LEU A 588 -19.68 24.47 -3.87
C LEU A 588 -19.68 23.05 -4.46
N ALA A 589 -18.52 22.40 -4.57
CA ALA A 589 -18.43 21.02 -5.05
C ALA A 589 -19.06 20.01 -4.07
N PHE A 590 -19.14 20.36 -2.79
CA PHE A 590 -19.74 19.53 -1.74
C PHE A 590 -21.17 19.92 -1.40
N LYS A 591 -21.73 20.98 -2.02
CA LYS A 591 -23.09 21.45 -1.73
C LYS A 591 -24.12 20.33 -1.90
N GLU A 592 -24.20 19.74 -3.10
CA GLU A 592 -25.14 18.64 -3.40
C GLU A 592 -24.93 17.42 -2.50
N ILE A 593 -23.68 17.19 -2.08
CA ILE A 593 -23.34 16.13 -1.13
C ILE A 593 -23.92 16.42 0.25
N MET A 594 -23.84 17.67 0.71
CA MET A 594 -24.32 18.07 2.04
C MET A 594 -25.84 17.97 2.19
N GLU A 595 -26.59 18.00 1.09
CA GLU A 595 -28.05 17.80 1.07
C GLU A 595 -28.45 16.37 1.49
N THR A 596 -27.57 15.40 1.27
CA THR A 596 -27.88 13.98 1.52
C THR A 596 -26.99 13.34 2.59
N ARG A 597 -25.80 13.90 2.83
CA ARG A 597 -24.77 13.31 3.69
C ARG A 597 -23.94 14.38 4.38
N LYS A 598 -23.09 13.96 5.33
CA LYS A 598 -22.29 14.86 6.16
C LYS A 598 -20.84 14.94 5.68
N ILE A 599 -20.22 16.11 5.82
CA ILE A 599 -18.77 16.29 5.66
C ILE A 599 -18.13 16.56 7.01
N PHE A 600 -16.84 16.21 7.14
CA PHE A 600 -16.14 16.25 8.42
C PHE A 600 -14.76 16.86 8.29
N SER A 601 -14.34 17.64 9.28
CA SER A 601 -12.96 18.07 9.42
C SER A 601 -12.04 16.89 9.77
N LYS A 602 -10.73 17.13 9.81
CA LYS A 602 -9.82 16.23 10.54
C LYS A 602 -10.15 16.29 12.04
N PHE A 603 -9.80 15.23 12.75
CA PHE A 603 -9.80 15.27 14.21
C PHE A 603 -8.73 16.23 14.74
N PHE A 604 -9.01 16.84 15.89
CA PHE A 604 -8.14 17.73 16.63
C PHE A 604 -8.27 17.44 18.13
N GLN A 605 -7.17 17.61 18.87
CA GLN A 605 -7.14 17.35 20.30
C GLN A 605 -7.53 18.61 21.08
N ALA A 606 -8.43 18.50 22.05
CA ALA A 606 -8.69 19.57 23.02
C ALA A 606 -9.04 18.97 24.39
N GLY A 607 -8.38 19.45 25.46
CA GLY A 607 -8.67 19.03 26.84
C GLY A 607 -8.56 17.52 27.12
N GLY A 608 -7.76 16.78 26.35
CA GLY A 608 -7.65 15.32 26.47
C GLY A 608 -8.65 14.53 25.62
N CYS A 609 -9.57 15.20 24.93
CA CYS A 609 -10.50 14.60 23.98
C CYS A 609 -10.02 14.77 22.53
N GLU A 610 -10.34 13.80 21.68
CA GLU A 610 -10.19 13.91 20.23
C GLU A 610 -11.55 14.30 19.61
N LEU A 611 -11.62 15.46 18.97
CA LEU A 611 -12.87 16.10 18.50
C LEU A 611 -12.80 16.43 17.00
N ARG A 612 -13.96 16.53 16.33
CA ARG A 612 -14.07 17.01 14.94
C ARG A 612 -15.36 17.77 14.68
N ILE A 613 -15.33 18.66 13.69
CA ILE A 613 -16.51 19.38 13.20
C ILE A 613 -17.20 18.54 12.13
N GLY A 614 -18.51 18.32 12.28
CA GLY A 614 -19.40 17.77 11.26
C GLY A 614 -20.32 18.84 10.69
N VAL A 615 -20.49 18.87 9.36
CA VAL A 615 -21.36 19.83 8.65
C VAL A 615 -22.26 19.08 7.68
N TYR A 616 -23.54 19.47 7.62
CA TYR A 616 -24.50 19.01 6.62
C TYR A 616 -25.58 20.05 6.37
N GLU A 617 -26.34 19.87 5.30
CA GLU A 617 -27.50 20.71 4.96
C GLU A 617 -28.79 19.97 5.29
N SER A 618 -29.74 20.68 5.89
CA SER A 618 -31.08 20.16 6.18
C SER A 618 -32.11 21.22 5.85
N PHE A 619 -32.97 20.94 4.87
CA PHE A 619 -34.01 21.87 4.41
C PHE A 619 -33.47 23.30 4.15
N ASP A 620 -32.43 23.41 3.32
CA ASP A 620 -31.73 24.69 3.02
C ASP A 620 -31.10 25.37 4.24
N THR A 621 -30.92 24.68 5.38
CA THR A 621 -30.26 25.24 6.57
C THR A 621 -28.93 24.52 6.83
N ILE A 622 -27.86 25.29 7.06
CA ILE A 622 -26.55 24.72 7.39
C ILE A 622 -26.55 24.27 8.87
N CYS A 623 -26.29 22.99 9.08
CA CYS A 623 -26.25 22.35 10.40
C CYS A 623 -24.82 21.94 10.72
N ILE A 624 -24.35 22.32 11.90
CA ILE A 624 -22.98 22.07 12.34
C ILE A 624 -23.03 21.46 13.74
N TYR A 625 -22.21 20.44 14.00
CA TYR A 625 -22.09 19.82 15.31
C TYR A 625 -20.65 19.42 15.59
N LEU A 626 -20.36 19.19 16.87
CA LEU A 626 -19.08 18.68 17.35
C LEU A 626 -19.23 17.21 17.73
N GLU A 627 -18.26 16.39 17.35
CA GLU A 627 -18.25 14.95 17.60
C GLU A 627 -16.90 14.53 18.19
N SER A 628 -16.90 13.60 19.15
CA SER A 628 -15.68 13.00 19.71
C SER A 628 -15.38 11.63 19.11
N ASP A 629 -14.11 11.30 18.93
CA ASP A 629 -13.70 9.92 18.59
C ASP A 629 -13.81 9.03 19.83
N GLN A 630 -14.63 7.97 19.75
CA GLN A 630 -14.80 6.99 20.84
C GLN A 630 -13.81 5.82 20.72
N SER A 631 -12.95 5.80 19.69
CA SER A 631 -12.15 4.63 19.32
C SER A 631 -10.64 4.73 19.58
N VAL A 632 -10.10 5.92 19.89
CA VAL A 632 -8.64 6.13 19.99
C VAL A 632 -8.23 6.87 21.28
N GLY A 633 -7.47 6.18 22.13
CA GLY A 633 -6.40 6.79 22.95
C GLY A 633 -6.74 7.58 24.21
N SER A 634 -7.97 8.05 24.42
CA SER A 634 -8.42 8.42 25.76
C SER A 634 -8.79 7.16 26.51
N ASP A 635 -8.41 7.06 27.78
CA ASP A 635 -8.90 6.04 28.71
C ASP A 635 -10.39 5.77 28.42
N PRO A 636 -10.77 4.57 27.96
CA PRO A 636 -12.13 4.29 27.49
C PRO A 636 -13.17 4.48 28.59
N ASP A 637 -12.75 4.66 29.84
CA ASP A 637 -13.58 4.97 31.00
C ASP A 637 -13.81 6.49 31.18
N LYS A 638 -13.01 7.37 30.58
CA LYS A 638 -13.15 8.82 30.73
C LYS A 638 -14.23 9.41 29.82
N ASN A 639 -15.30 9.90 30.44
CA ASN A 639 -16.29 10.76 29.82
C ASN A 639 -15.89 12.23 30.04
N PHE A 640 -16.19 13.12 29.10
CA PHE A 640 -15.86 14.54 29.22
C PHE A 640 -17.06 15.40 28.87
N TRP A 641 -17.28 16.47 29.64
CA TRP A 641 -18.18 17.54 29.28
C TRP A 641 -17.37 18.64 28.58
N VAL A 642 -17.76 18.93 27.35
CA VAL A 642 -17.09 19.91 26.50
C VAL A 642 -18.07 21.00 26.18
N ARG A 643 -17.79 22.23 26.65
CA ARG A 643 -18.52 23.43 26.27
C ARG A 643 -17.75 24.16 25.19
N TYR A 644 -18.43 24.51 24.12
CA TYR A 644 -17.81 25.09 22.94
C TYR A 644 -18.72 26.14 22.30
N ARG A 645 -18.11 26.98 21.47
CA ARG A 645 -18.84 27.82 20.53
C ARG A 645 -18.31 27.64 19.12
N MET A 646 -19.21 27.69 18.17
CA MET A 646 -18.94 27.42 16.77
C MET A 646 -19.39 28.59 15.91
N ALA A 647 -18.62 28.89 14.86
CA ALA A 647 -18.88 30.01 13.98
C ALA A 647 -18.90 29.63 12.50
N VAL A 648 -19.75 30.32 11.76
CA VAL A 648 -19.61 30.50 10.30
C VAL A 648 -19.08 31.90 10.07
N VAL A 649 -17.81 31.99 9.67
CA VAL A 649 -17.08 33.27 9.62
C VAL A 649 -17.51 34.10 8.42
N ASN A 650 -17.85 35.35 8.68
CA ASN A 650 -18.02 36.33 7.61
C ASN A 650 -16.65 36.90 7.24
N GLN A 651 -16.14 36.48 6.08
CA GLN A 651 -14.78 36.78 5.63
C GLN A 651 -14.62 38.21 5.09
N LYS A 652 -15.73 38.93 4.82
CA LYS A 652 -15.71 40.33 4.37
C LYS A 652 -15.87 41.31 5.54
N ASN A 653 -16.69 40.96 6.52
CA ASN A 653 -16.94 41.79 7.70
C ASN A 653 -16.98 40.92 8.96
N PRO A 654 -15.89 40.89 9.76
CA PRO A 654 -15.80 40.04 10.95
C PRO A 654 -16.94 40.22 11.95
N THR A 655 -17.52 41.44 12.07
CA THR A 655 -18.64 41.74 12.98
C THR A 655 -19.95 41.03 12.59
N LYS A 656 -20.07 40.57 11.35
CA LYS A 656 -21.22 39.79 10.85
C LYS A 656 -21.02 38.27 10.96
N THR A 657 -19.93 37.82 11.61
CA THR A 657 -19.72 36.40 11.90
C THR A 657 -20.82 35.89 12.81
N VAL A 658 -21.41 34.74 12.47
CA VAL A 658 -22.46 34.13 13.28
C VAL A 658 -21.84 33.10 14.20
N TRP A 659 -21.99 33.30 15.51
CA TRP A 659 -21.55 32.40 16.57
C TRP A 659 -22.75 31.71 17.22
N LYS A 660 -22.58 30.45 17.60
CA LYS A 660 -23.53 29.68 18.43
C LYS A 660 -22.77 28.86 19.45
N GLU A 661 -23.26 28.81 20.68
CA GLU A 661 -22.66 28.03 21.76
C GLU A 661 -23.45 26.75 22.01
N SER A 662 -22.76 25.73 22.50
CA SER A 662 -23.35 24.44 22.87
C SER A 662 -22.41 23.67 23.80
N SER A 663 -22.88 22.55 24.32
CA SER A 663 -22.06 21.55 25.00
C SER A 663 -22.34 20.15 24.48
N ILE A 664 -21.38 19.24 24.67
CA ILE A 664 -21.52 17.79 24.48
C ILE A 664 -20.93 17.05 25.67
N CYS A 665 -21.43 15.84 25.91
CA CYS A 665 -20.78 14.84 26.75
C CYS A 665 -20.27 13.71 25.84
N THR A 666 -18.96 13.45 25.83
CA THR A 666 -18.30 12.64 24.79
C THR A 666 -18.83 11.21 24.66
N LYS A 667 -19.36 10.63 25.75
CA LYS A 667 -20.02 9.31 25.72
C LYS A 667 -21.54 9.36 25.68
N THR A 668 -22.16 10.15 26.57
CA THR A 668 -23.61 10.06 26.83
C THR A 668 -24.44 11.03 25.99
N TRP A 669 -23.89 12.19 25.62
CA TRP A 669 -24.60 13.25 24.90
C TRP A 669 -23.70 13.85 23.81
N ASN A 670 -23.53 13.11 22.73
CA ASN A 670 -22.56 13.44 21.67
C ASN A 670 -23.18 14.11 20.42
N ASN A 671 -24.45 14.55 20.47
CA ASN A 671 -25.18 15.03 19.28
C ASN A 671 -25.93 16.35 19.50
N SER A 672 -25.20 17.42 19.82
CA SER A 672 -25.76 18.78 19.87
C SER A 672 -25.62 19.47 18.52
N VAL A 673 -26.70 19.47 17.74
CA VAL A 673 -26.73 20.08 16.40
C VAL A 673 -27.08 21.56 16.47
N LEU A 674 -26.22 22.41 15.91
CA LEU A 674 -26.43 23.84 15.77
C LEU A 674 -26.87 24.17 14.35
N GLN A 675 -28.07 24.71 14.21
CA GLN A 675 -28.61 25.23 12.95
C GLN A 675 -28.18 26.69 12.78
N PHE A 676 -27.54 27.09 11.68
CA PHE A 676 -27.08 28.48 11.48
C PHE A 676 -28.02 29.26 10.55
N MET A 677 -27.57 29.63 9.36
CA MET A 677 -28.36 30.34 8.35
C MET A 677 -28.76 29.42 7.20
N LYS A 678 -29.57 29.96 6.28
CA LYS A 678 -29.88 29.25 5.06
C LYS A 678 -28.64 29.14 4.17
N VAL A 679 -28.52 28.03 3.46
CA VAL A 679 -27.45 27.83 2.47
C VAL A 679 -27.64 28.82 1.33
N SER A 680 -28.87 29.04 0.87
CA SER A 680 -29.20 30.11 -0.09
C SER A 680 -28.64 31.48 0.31
N ASP A 681 -28.92 31.95 1.53
CA ASP A 681 -28.42 33.22 2.07
C ASP A 681 -26.87 33.25 2.19
N MET A 682 -26.27 32.13 2.61
CA MET A 682 -24.82 31.99 2.76
C MET A 682 -24.07 32.10 1.42
N LEU A 683 -24.70 31.64 0.33
CA LEU A 683 -24.14 31.60 -1.02
C LEU A 683 -24.26 32.94 -1.77
N GLU A 684 -25.00 33.93 -1.24
CA GLU A 684 -25.10 35.25 -1.85
C GLU A 684 -23.74 35.96 -1.93
N ALA A 685 -23.45 36.55 -3.09
CA ALA A 685 -22.12 37.07 -3.40
C ALA A 685 -21.66 38.21 -2.47
N ASP A 686 -22.59 38.97 -1.92
CA ASP A 686 -22.39 40.10 -1.00
C ASP A 686 -22.55 39.73 0.48
N ALA A 687 -23.16 38.58 0.81
CA ALA A 687 -23.32 38.12 2.20
C ALA A 687 -21.98 37.94 2.94
N GLY A 688 -20.92 37.53 2.23
CA GLY A 688 -19.55 37.51 2.74
C GLY A 688 -19.12 36.25 3.49
N PHE A 689 -19.99 35.24 3.59
CA PHE A 689 -19.66 33.94 4.20
C PHE A 689 -18.92 33.01 3.23
N LEU A 690 -19.32 32.98 1.95
CA LEU A 690 -18.59 32.31 0.87
C LEU A 690 -17.70 33.33 0.12
N VAL A 691 -16.39 33.13 0.16
CA VAL A 691 -15.42 33.97 -0.59
C VAL A 691 -14.51 33.07 -1.40
N ARG A 692 -14.49 33.23 -2.73
CA ARG A 692 -13.69 32.41 -3.66
C ARG A 692 -13.88 30.90 -3.42
N ASP A 693 -15.14 30.47 -3.30
CA ASP A 693 -15.52 29.08 -2.99
C ASP A 693 -15.04 28.55 -1.62
N THR A 694 -14.58 29.47 -0.76
CA THR A 694 -14.10 29.14 0.58
C THR A 694 -15.14 29.49 1.63
N VAL A 695 -15.47 28.53 2.50
CA VAL A 695 -16.21 28.74 3.75
C VAL A 695 -15.27 28.44 4.93
N VAL A 696 -15.38 29.21 6.00
CA VAL A 696 -14.54 29.07 7.19
C VAL A 696 -15.41 28.79 8.40
N PHE A 697 -15.19 27.62 8.99
CA PHE A 697 -15.79 27.20 10.25
C PHE A 697 -14.75 27.37 11.37
N VAL A 698 -15.18 27.85 12.52
CA VAL A 698 -14.32 27.96 13.72
C VAL A 698 -15.03 27.27 14.87
N CYS A 699 -14.31 26.44 15.62
CA CYS A 699 -14.76 25.86 16.88
C CYS A 699 -13.82 26.32 17.98
N GLU A 700 -14.35 26.97 19.01
CA GLU A 700 -13.61 27.36 20.20
C GLU A 700 -14.10 26.54 21.38
N ILE A 701 -13.17 25.85 22.02
CA ILE A 701 -13.42 25.13 23.25
C ILE A 701 -13.34 26.13 24.39
N LEU A 702 -14.48 26.33 25.03
CA LEU A 702 -14.65 27.27 26.14
C LEU A 702 -14.36 26.60 27.47
N ASP A 703 -14.72 25.32 27.59
CA ASP A 703 -14.45 24.49 28.75
C ASP A 703 -14.39 23.01 28.36
N CYS A 704 -13.58 22.24 29.08
CA CYS A 704 -13.42 20.80 28.88
C CYS A 704 -12.98 20.15 30.19
N CYS A 705 -13.90 19.46 30.86
CA CYS A 705 -13.65 18.79 32.13
C CYS A 705 -14.10 17.32 32.08
N PRO A 706 -13.48 16.43 32.89
CA PRO A 706 -13.98 15.07 33.07
C PRO A 706 -15.43 15.10 33.56
N TRP A 707 -16.31 14.36 32.89
CA TRP A 707 -17.70 14.19 33.28
C TRP A 707 -17.83 13.00 34.23
N PHE A 708 -18.43 13.24 35.40
CA PHE A 708 -18.71 12.21 36.38
C PHE A 708 -20.03 11.50 36.04
N GLU A 709 -19.99 10.18 35.89
CA GLU A 709 -21.20 9.36 35.72
C GLU A 709 -21.58 8.74 37.08
N PHE A 710 -22.82 8.97 37.54
CA PHE A 710 -23.28 8.50 38.86
C PHE A 710 -23.23 6.97 39.04
N SER A 711 -23.16 6.22 37.93
CA SER A 711 -22.96 4.77 37.91
C SER A 711 -21.57 4.35 38.41
N ASP A 712 -20.58 5.25 38.37
CA ASP A 712 -19.19 5.00 38.76
C ASP A 712 -18.97 5.18 40.28
N LEU A 713 -20.01 5.60 41.01
CA LEU A 713 -19.97 5.67 42.46
C LEU A 713 -20.10 4.24 43.02
N GLU A 714 -18.99 3.50 43.06
CA GLU A 714 -18.94 2.25 43.83
C GLU A 714 -19.39 2.54 45.25
N VAL A 715 -20.50 1.92 45.66
CA VAL A 715 -20.95 1.90 47.04
C VAL A 715 -19.90 1.11 47.81
N LEU A 716 -18.89 1.81 48.32
CA LEU A 716 -18.08 1.33 49.45
C LEU A 716 -19.02 1.27 50.66
N ALA A 717 -19.85 0.23 50.69
CA ALA A 717 -20.27 -0.34 51.95
C ALA A 717 -18.97 -0.89 52.54
N SER A 718 -18.51 -0.27 53.62
CA SER A 718 -17.39 -0.79 54.42
C SER A 718 -17.64 -2.28 54.67
N GLU A 719 -16.67 -3.13 54.34
CA GLU A 719 -16.68 -4.57 54.60
C GLU A 719 -16.60 -4.92 56.10
N ASP A 720 -16.93 -3.98 56.99
CA ASP A 720 -16.84 -4.16 58.45
C ASP A 720 -18.11 -4.74 59.10
N ASP A 721 -19.18 -4.98 58.34
CA ASP A 721 -20.41 -5.62 58.89
C ASP A 721 -20.55 -7.10 58.50
N GLN A 722 -19.45 -7.78 58.15
CA GLN A 722 -19.46 -9.24 57.89
C GLN A 722 -19.01 -10.14 59.06
N ASP A 723 -18.71 -9.59 60.24
CA ASP A 723 -18.23 -10.36 61.39
C ASP A 723 -19.14 -10.27 62.64
N ALA A 724 -20.45 -10.43 62.47
CA ALA A 724 -21.37 -10.68 63.59
C ALA A 724 -22.43 -11.73 63.27
N LEU A 725 -22.00 -12.91 62.83
CA LEU A 725 -22.83 -14.10 62.78
C LEU A 725 -22.15 -15.30 63.45
N THR A 726 -21.92 -15.24 64.77
CA THR A 726 -21.80 -16.47 65.58
C THR A 726 -22.33 -16.28 67.02
N THR A 727 -23.45 -16.95 67.29
CA THR A 727 -23.86 -17.67 68.52
C THR A 727 -23.92 -16.97 69.90
N ASP A 728 -25.14 -17.06 70.44
CA ASP A 728 -25.58 -17.20 71.85
C ASP A 728 -26.17 -15.94 72.54
N PRO A 729 -27.40 -16.01 73.09
CA PRO A 729 -28.01 -14.95 73.87
C PRO A 729 -27.62 -15.09 75.35
N ASP A 730 -27.53 -13.97 76.05
CA ASP A 730 -27.17 -13.83 77.47
C ASP A 730 -25.67 -13.78 77.77
N GLU A 731 -25.06 -12.60 77.57
CA GLU A 731 -24.21 -12.03 78.62
C GLU A 731 -24.08 -10.51 78.46
N LEU A 732 -24.52 -9.80 79.50
CA LEU A 732 -24.29 -8.38 79.73
C LEU A 732 -22.82 -8.18 80.11
N VAL A 733 -22.06 -7.42 79.33
CA VAL A 733 -20.89 -6.70 79.84
C VAL A 733 -20.76 -5.35 79.15
N ASP A 734 -20.80 -4.31 79.97
CA ASP A 734 -20.60 -2.91 79.64
C ASP A 734 -19.20 -2.62 79.07
N SER A 735 -19.14 -1.78 78.04
CA SER A 735 -18.12 -0.74 77.97
C SER A 735 -18.62 0.42 77.12
N GLU A 736 -18.80 1.53 77.81
CA GLU A 736 -19.15 2.85 77.33
C GLU A 736 -17.99 3.41 76.50
N ASP A 737 -18.27 3.92 75.30
CA ASP A 737 -17.67 5.13 74.71
C ASP A 737 -18.09 5.22 73.23
N SER A 738 -19.21 5.91 72.97
CA SER A 738 -19.41 6.57 71.67
C SER A 738 -20.36 7.74 71.86
N GLU A 739 -19.78 8.94 71.74
CA GLU A 739 -20.47 10.21 71.77
C GLU A 739 -21.58 10.25 70.72
N GLY A 740 -22.73 10.77 71.14
CA GLY A 740 -23.93 10.85 70.33
C GLY A 740 -23.76 11.72 69.08
N ILE A 741 -24.22 11.19 67.95
CA ILE A 741 -24.64 11.99 66.80
C ILE A 741 -26.16 12.18 66.93
N SER A 742 -26.55 13.44 66.97
CA SER A 742 -27.90 13.97 67.23
C SER A 742 -28.98 13.43 66.30
N GLY A 743 -30.16 13.12 66.86
CA GLY A 743 -31.39 12.79 66.13
C GLY A 743 -32.02 13.95 65.33
N ASP A 744 -31.38 15.13 65.28
CA ASP A 744 -31.92 16.31 64.59
C ASP A 744 -31.79 16.24 63.05
N GLU A 745 -30.86 15.46 62.50
CA GLU A 745 -30.62 15.42 61.05
C GLU A 745 -31.62 14.56 60.25
N GLU A 746 -32.06 13.44 60.82
CA GLU A 746 -33.14 12.62 60.23
C GLU A 746 -34.46 13.40 60.22
N ASP A 747 -34.72 14.19 61.26
CA ASP A 747 -35.93 15.01 61.36
C ASP A 747 -35.94 16.16 60.34
N ILE A 748 -34.79 16.78 60.02
CA ILE A 748 -34.70 17.81 58.97
C ILE A 748 -34.94 17.22 57.58
N PHE A 749 -34.34 16.06 57.27
CA PHE A 749 -34.55 15.37 56.00
C PHE A 749 -36.01 14.91 55.83
N ARG A 750 -36.62 14.43 56.92
CA ARG A 750 -38.04 14.05 56.98
C ARG A 750 -38.96 15.27 56.85
N ASN A 751 -38.57 16.42 57.39
CA ASN A 751 -39.29 17.70 57.22
C ASN A 751 -39.19 18.23 55.79
N LEU A 752 -38.03 18.12 55.14
CA LEU A 752 -37.81 18.50 53.74
C LEU A 752 -38.72 17.69 52.80
N LEU A 753 -38.69 16.37 52.96
CA LEU A 753 -39.49 15.45 52.15
C LEU A 753 -41.00 15.65 52.40
N SER A 754 -41.42 15.83 53.65
CA SER A 754 -42.83 16.08 53.97
C SER A 754 -43.35 17.44 53.48
N ARG A 755 -42.53 18.50 53.52
CA ARG A 755 -42.87 19.81 52.91
C ARG A 755 -42.99 19.74 51.39
N ALA A 756 -42.23 18.85 50.76
CA ALA A 756 -42.32 18.55 49.34
C ALA A 756 -43.34 17.45 49.00
N GLY A 757 -44.18 17.03 49.97
CA GLY A 757 -45.29 16.10 49.77
C GLY A 757 -44.94 14.60 49.79
N PHE A 758 -43.71 14.24 50.16
CA PHE A 758 -43.25 12.85 50.31
C PHE A 758 -43.40 12.37 51.76
N HIS A 759 -43.95 11.17 51.98
CA HIS A 759 -44.10 10.56 53.31
C HIS A 759 -43.12 9.39 53.50
N LEU A 760 -42.43 9.39 54.64
CA LEU A 760 -41.47 8.36 55.08
C LEU A 760 -42.12 7.40 56.07
N THR A 761 -42.30 6.14 55.68
CA THR A 761 -42.76 5.04 56.55
C THR A 761 -41.61 4.08 56.80
N TYR A 762 -41.42 3.63 58.05
CA TYR A 762 -40.48 2.56 58.36
C TYR A 762 -41.25 1.24 58.33
N GLY A 763 -40.74 0.24 57.60
CA GLY A 763 -41.29 -1.12 57.61
C GLY A 763 -40.97 -1.85 58.91
N GLU A 764 -41.48 -3.07 59.11
CA GLU A 764 -41.34 -3.85 60.36
C GLU A 764 -39.89 -4.16 60.79
N ASN A 765 -38.87 -3.84 59.98
CA ASN A 765 -37.47 -3.78 60.40
C ASN A 765 -36.99 -2.33 60.42
N SER A 766 -36.57 -1.86 61.60
CA SER A 766 -36.34 -0.45 61.95
C SER A 766 -35.03 0.17 61.43
N SER A 767 -34.40 -0.37 60.37
CA SER A 767 -33.09 0.12 59.89
C SER A 767 -33.09 0.75 58.50
N GLN A 768 -34.23 0.81 57.78
CA GLN A 768 -34.31 1.50 56.47
C GLN A 768 -35.63 2.26 56.29
N PRO A 769 -35.60 3.57 55.99
CA PRO A 769 -36.80 4.34 55.67
C PRO A 769 -37.33 4.01 54.26
N GLN A 770 -38.65 3.79 54.13
CA GLN A 770 -39.32 3.68 52.83
C GLN A 770 -40.02 5.00 52.45
N VAL A 771 -39.74 5.50 51.23
CA VAL A 771 -40.37 6.71 50.68
C VAL A 771 -41.45 6.31 49.69
N THR A 772 -42.70 6.68 49.94
CA THR A 772 -43.82 6.39 49.01
C THR A 772 -44.14 7.63 48.18
N LEU A 773 -43.99 7.53 46.85
CA LEU A 773 -44.27 8.60 45.90
C LEU A 773 -45.72 8.49 45.40
N ARG A 774 -46.56 9.52 45.61
CA ARG A 774 -47.90 9.58 44.99
C ARG A 774 -47.81 10.25 43.62
N GLU A 775 -48.31 9.59 42.57
CA GLU A 775 -48.32 10.11 41.18
C GLU A 775 -48.92 11.52 41.03
N LYS A 776 -49.81 11.94 41.93
CA LYS A 776 -50.41 13.29 41.92
C LYS A 776 -49.43 14.44 42.15
N LEU A 777 -48.24 14.18 42.70
CA LEU A 777 -47.27 15.21 43.10
C LEU A 777 -46.32 15.65 41.97
N LEU A 778 -46.14 14.82 40.95
CA LEU A 778 -45.30 15.10 39.78
C LEU A 778 -45.88 16.20 38.85
N MET A 779 -47.08 16.70 39.15
CA MET A 779 -47.79 17.71 38.36
C MET A 779 -47.94 19.06 39.09
N ASP A 780 -47.42 19.19 40.32
CA ASP A 780 -47.48 20.44 41.10
C ASP A 780 -46.16 21.21 41.00
N ALA A 781 -46.17 22.29 40.21
CA ALA A 781 -45.01 23.14 39.97
C ALA A 781 -44.48 23.82 41.25
N GLY A 782 -45.34 24.08 42.25
CA GLY A 782 -44.93 24.68 43.52
C GLY A 782 -44.15 23.70 44.40
N ALA A 783 -44.57 22.43 44.42
CA ALA A 783 -43.87 21.37 45.14
C ALA A 783 -42.51 21.04 44.51
N ILE A 784 -42.43 21.04 43.17
CA ILE A 784 -41.19 20.80 42.42
C ILE A 784 -40.19 21.94 42.65
N ALA A 785 -40.64 23.21 42.60
CA ALA A 785 -39.78 24.36 42.86
C ALA A 785 -39.27 24.39 44.31
N GLY A 786 -40.12 24.04 45.29
CA GLY A 786 -39.73 23.91 46.69
C GLY A 786 -38.71 22.79 46.94
N PHE A 787 -38.88 21.65 46.27
CA PHE A 787 -37.94 20.53 46.33
C PHE A 787 -36.58 20.88 45.73
N LEU A 788 -36.54 21.48 44.54
CA LEU A 788 -35.29 21.88 43.88
C LEU A 788 -34.53 22.96 44.66
N THR A 789 -35.25 23.92 45.25
CA THR A 789 -34.66 24.95 46.12
C THR A 789 -34.08 24.33 47.40
N GLY A 790 -34.77 23.34 47.98
CA GLY A 790 -34.28 22.59 49.14
C GLY A 790 -33.08 21.69 48.82
N LEU A 791 -33.05 21.10 47.62
CA LEU A 791 -31.94 20.29 47.13
C LEU A 791 -30.67 21.15 46.98
N ARG A 792 -30.79 22.36 46.42
CA ARG A 792 -29.69 23.33 46.29
C ARG A 792 -28.97 23.57 47.62
N VAL A 793 -29.74 23.85 48.69
CA VAL A 793 -29.21 24.10 50.05
C VAL A 793 -28.57 22.84 50.67
N TYR A 794 -29.00 21.65 50.25
CA TYR A 794 -28.48 20.38 50.74
C TYR A 794 -27.21 19.91 50.00
N LEU A 795 -27.01 20.36 48.75
CA LEU A 795 -25.86 20.00 47.91
C LEU A 795 -24.61 20.88 48.13
N ASP A 796 -24.70 21.93 48.94
CA ASP A 796 -23.55 22.76 49.36
C ASP A 796 -22.59 22.03 50.33
N ASP A 797 -22.90 20.79 50.73
CA ASP A 797 -22.08 19.94 51.62
C ASP A 797 -21.93 18.50 51.05
N PRO A 798 -20.73 18.08 50.62
CA PRO A 798 -20.51 16.81 49.92
C PRO A 798 -20.90 15.55 50.71
N ALA A 799 -20.89 15.60 52.05
CA ALA A 799 -21.24 14.43 52.89
C ALA A 799 -22.74 14.09 52.82
N LYS A 800 -23.58 15.07 52.47
CA LYS A 800 -25.04 14.98 52.46
C LYS A 800 -25.59 14.33 51.17
N VAL A 801 -24.86 14.44 50.05
CA VAL A 801 -25.22 13.86 48.74
C VAL A 801 -25.46 12.34 48.82
N LYS A 802 -24.71 11.64 49.68
CA LYS A 802 -24.70 10.17 49.78
C LYS A 802 -26.05 9.54 50.14
N ARG A 803 -26.92 10.24 50.88
CA ARG A 803 -28.25 9.72 51.30
C ARG A 803 -29.34 9.82 50.20
N LEU A 804 -29.22 10.77 49.28
CA LEU A 804 -30.15 10.95 48.13
C LEU A 804 -29.94 9.88 47.03
N LEU A 805 -28.76 9.25 47.04
CA LEU A 805 -28.34 8.25 46.06
C LEU A 805 -28.70 6.82 46.48
N LEU A 806 -29.26 6.64 47.69
CA LEU A 806 -29.68 5.33 48.17
C LEU A 806 -30.89 4.82 47.37
N PRO A 807 -31.04 3.50 47.21
CA PRO A 807 -32.08 2.95 46.36
C PRO A 807 -33.48 3.02 46.97
N THR A 808 -34.48 3.43 46.18
CA THR A 808 -35.89 3.45 46.58
C THR A 808 -36.67 2.29 45.94
N LYS A 809 -37.53 1.60 46.70
CA LYS A 809 -38.47 0.61 46.15
C LYS A 809 -39.82 1.25 45.86
N LEU A 810 -40.34 1.05 44.65
CA LEU A 810 -41.69 1.47 44.24
C LEU A 810 -42.74 0.50 44.78
N SER A 811 -43.83 1.00 45.38
CA SER A 811 -44.97 0.16 45.75
C SER A 811 -45.88 -0.05 44.52
N THR A 812 -45.91 -1.25 43.97
CA THR A 812 -46.92 -1.66 42.99
C THR A 812 -48.17 -2.16 43.71
N SER A 813 -49.34 -1.62 43.36
CA SER A 813 -50.62 -2.17 43.81
C SER A 813 -50.89 -3.50 43.09
N ASN A 814 -51.19 -4.54 43.86
CA ASN A 814 -51.55 -5.89 43.42
C ASN A 814 -52.49 -5.93 42.21
N ASP A 815 -52.09 -6.66 41.16
CA ASP A 815 -52.92 -7.75 40.65
C ASP A 815 -52.05 -8.88 40.07
N GLY A 816 -52.36 -10.11 40.46
CA GLY A 816 -51.44 -11.24 40.38
C GLY A 816 -51.19 -11.76 38.97
N LYS A 817 -49.90 -11.87 38.59
CA LYS A 817 -49.37 -12.92 37.72
C LYS A 817 -47.84 -13.01 37.88
N LYS A 818 -47.37 -14.24 38.17
CA LYS A 818 -45.96 -14.65 38.25
C LYS A 818 -45.18 -14.21 37.01
N LEU A 819 -44.12 -13.43 37.18
CA LEU A 819 -43.07 -13.23 36.18
C LEU A 819 -41.68 -13.45 36.80
N THR A 820 -40.78 -13.92 35.95
CA THR A 820 -39.44 -14.47 36.21
C THR A 820 -38.42 -13.44 36.70
N LYS A 821 -37.51 -13.89 37.59
CA LYS A 821 -36.30 -13.18 38.05
C LYS A 821 -35.59 -12.48 36.89
N THR A 822 -35.57 -11.16 36.95
CA THR A 822 -34.66 -10.27 36.22
C THR A 822 -34.14 -9.30 37.28
N ASP A 823 -32.83 -9.05 37.32
CA ASP A 823 -32.19 -8.15 38.29
C ASP A 823 -32.88 -6.79 38.32
N GLU A 824 -33.64 -6.51 39.39
CA GLU A 824 -34.12 -5.16 39.68
C GLU A 824 -32.97 -4.38 40.30
N SER A 825 -32.25 -3.62 39.46
CA SER A 825 -31.42 -2.51 39.93
C SER A 825 -32.32 -1.55 40.71
N SER A 826 -32.16 -1.53 42.03
CA SER A 826 -32.89 -0.65 42.90
C SER A 826 -32.63 0.80 42.47
N THR A 827 -33.67 1.49 41.97
CA THR A 827 -33.53 2.81 41.34
C THR A 827 -33.48 3.87 42.43
N SER A 828 -32.42 4.69 42.46
CA SER A 828 -32.33 5.83 43.37
C SER A 828 -33.38 6.88 43.03
N LEU A 829 -33.77 7.71 44.01
CA LEU A 829 -34.73 8.80 43.83
C LEU A 829 -34.30 9.75 42.69
N MET A 830 -32.98 9.94 42.52
CA MET A 830 -32.40 10.78 41.47
C MET A 830 -32.63 10.21 40.05
N ASN A 831 -32.50 8.90 39.87
CA ASN A 831 -32.76 8.25 38.59
C ASN A 831 -34.24 8.34 38.19
N LEU A 832 -35.15 8.31 39.17
CA LEU A 832 -36.59 8.52 38.94
C LEU A 832 -36.88 9.96 38.48
N LEU A 833 -36.22 10.95 39.07
CA LEU A 833 -36.39 12.37 38.74
C LEU A 833 -35.78 12.74 37.37
N MET A 834 -34.63 12.14 37.02
CA MET A 834 -33.98 12.32 35.71
C MET A 834 -34.76 11.73 34.54
N GLY A 835 -35.72 10.82 34.79
CA GLY A 835 -36.64 10.28 33.77
C GLY A 835 -37.70 11.30 33.31
N VAL A 836 -37.89 12.40 34.03
CA VAL A 836 -38.83 13.46 33.67
C VAL A 836 -38.08 14.55 32.91
N LYS A 837 -38.28 14.62 31.58
CA LYS A 837 -37.54 15.54 30.67
C LYS A 837 -37.47 17.01 31.12
N VAL A 838 -38.49 17.52 31.79
CA VAL A 838 -38.54 18.92 32.27
C VAL A 838 -37.66 19.12 33.51
N LEU A 839 -37.57 18.13 34.40
CA LEU A 839 -36.69 18.15 35.57
C LEU A 839 -35.24 17.85 35.20
N GLN A 840 -35.01 17.01 34.18
CA GLN A 840 -33.68 16.65 33.72
C GLN A 840 -32.83 17.89 33.38
N GLN A 841 -33.38 18.85 32.62
CA GLN A 841 -32.65 20.08 32.28
C GLN A 841 -32.40 20.96 33.51
N ALA A 842 -33.40 21.12 34.40
CA ALA A 842 -33.25 21.94 35.60
C ALA A 842 -32.26 21.36 36.62
N ILE A 843 -32.18 20.03 36.72
CA ILE A 843 -31.21 19.33 37.55
C ILE A 843 -29.80 19.44 36.96
N ILE A 844 -29.66 19.31 35.63
CA ILE A 844 -28.39 19.54 34.93
C ILE A 844 -27.92 20.98 35.14
N ASP A 845 -28.78 21.96 34.95
CA ASP A 845 -28.47 23.38 35.16
C ASP A 845 -28.07 23.66 36.61
N LEU A 846 -28.71 23.00 37.60
CA LEU A 846 -28.37 23.12 39.02
C LEU A 846 -27.01 22.48 39.35
N LEU A 847 -26.70 21.31 38.81
CA LEU A 847 -25.42 20.64 39.03
C LEU A 847 -24.25 21.41 38.39
N LEU A 848 -24.49 22.03 37.24
CA LEU A 848 -23.55 22.95 36.58
C LEU A 848 -23.35 24.27 37.32
N ASP A 849 -24.30 24.69 38.17
CA ASP A 849 -24.17 25.87 39.04
C ASP A 849 -23.39 25.55 40.33
N ILE A 850 -23.23 24.26 40.67
CA ILE A 850 -22.53 23.75 41.87
C ILE A 850 -21.07 23.37 41.55
N MET A 851 -20.83 22.78 40.37
CA MET A 851 -19.49 22.49 39.84
C MET A 851 -18.80 23.77 39.36
#